data_AF-A0A378I779-F1
#
_entry.id   AF-A0A378I779-F1
#
_cell.length_a   1.000
_cell.length_b   1.000
_cell.length_c   1.000
_cell.angle_alpha   90.00
_cell.angle_beta   90.00
_cell.angle_gamma   90.00
#
_symmetry.space_group_name_H-M   'P 1'
#
loop_
_entity.id
_entity.type
_entity.pdbx_description
1 polymer ?
#
loop_
_entity_poly.entity_id
_entity_poly.type
_entity_poly.pdbx_seq_one_letter_code
_entity_poly.pdbx_strand_id
1 'polypeptide(L)'
;MYIFAELHLEKIDDKKGGKNKVGGFYKDTKTGKEYFIKQPEDKKELFTELLAGLILKEMLKRSLIDSQYTDSLICADVIQMSDGSYALIQPKIDFELLFKIINTGFRDGSDRNPRLEAADGPAYYMSLLDVKNSFGLSTSLMLSMLLGDYSVHSANMVRLTRNHAGRTIYQYGKIDWGAAFRNYARDENTNNIIYGYESLGSINHKRVTKAYFLNYKYIPGIYEAMKQKAIQLDTRLESESFAEIVYSALKQIPPDLFKQKKPGRQASPDSPKAQRSSDKFELEVQHQLDETDPEEQVILADLSDYTFIESFKTLRLGDESSMRKVAEAFAAVMDNRLQVMKSLQAPEDNFKDKARKLFLKQPTSVHESIFIPHEMGPTIWEEPFPVLVKAFTEWTAKDDFSQIDMTAVVNQLNRYIDFWAQQGELLNLWGNNNPSQNIFSPFADGSLAPKSVRGHAYIYQYREATLMRRMSYSYKFVDEKNPQGVFATHRISPYENPIARYVAANPDSYWALCQNAVTEGQIILNTLQIIQRAQLSSIPPDENTVLGFQKSIKNFLYHNEKLERFLKQMPPQKTNSGQYSSEFFYPIPKQELKMMSADQLATICLEELNAWEVSALLTDIVSDNELYSKVEEALSSGKFMGRADNPATKTAELHKFYLFINTYKQFNLAETYIKKQEDRQIMFEQLKALDTNLKGEAMRLLQEADDHLLSLHQQEIDYEETLEAFNKDPNQSSLELLKSQYAVLPSDIQESKKETLEAAEEGLRQLLLEKTYLLSVKQYEEESTSLNFISLEQCYQELNEIYQSKHQESYKKASSINDRQNLISAYQGKLSAFETENNADNLHALETAFQALSEDDKTVYRPSYEKAVKLMDFKKLYDEALQGESDVKRFLAISAQLLDKYPHLDEAKKEQYKADYDDLVAREKYYTVLLDDQVISQSTPVNEIDPVLEKIFASPDLAGSPWLKEFREHVLQDKRLWDAVKQSLPSLKPHLINDLLILKKFHDERILRNSGNKYGSEYSNSLDRFYEEALKIRLSGQPITDQANAMQEYAKKEFQARHSTRRFIADVVMMLTSLFGGVFVGVGRKLSGKTFFFSTSETQTTREEDFNSLLKDQEEINGDNPDEESLFKKPFSGG
;
A
#
# COMPACT_ATOMS: atom_id res chain seq x y z
N MET A 1 -10.31 -36.64 -2.34
CA MET A 1 -11.07 -37.84 -2.75
C MET A 1 -12.54 -37.57 -2.44
N TYR A 2 -13.39 -37.53 -3.45
CA TYR A 2 -14.81 -37.28 -3.27
C TYR A 2 -15.59 -38.57 -3.55
N ILE A 3 -16.46 -38.99 -2.62
CA ILE A 3 -17.31 -40.15 -2.80
C ILE A 3 -18.66 -39.64 -3.31
N PHE A 4 -19.00 -39.97 -4.54
CA PHE A 4 -20.21 -39.50 -5.19
C PHE A 4 -20.94 -40.69 -5.81
N ALA A 5 -22.13 -41.03 -5.31
CA ALA A 5 -23.00 -42.08 -5.85
C ALA A 5 -22.23 -43.34 -6.34
N GLU A 6 -21.51 -44.00 -5.43
CA GLU A 6 -20.69 -45.21 -5.66
C GLU A 6 -19.38 -45.04 -6.46
N LEU A 7 -19.16 -43.88 -7.11
CA LEU A 7 -17.91 -43.53 -7.80
C LEU A 7 -16.91 -42.85 -6.85
N HIS A 8 -15.65 -43.26 -6.90
CA HIS A 8 -14.58 -42.70 -6.07
C HIS A 8 -13.75 -41.72 -6.89
N LEU A 9 -14.25 -40.49 -7.06
CA LEU A 9 -13.70 -39.53 -8.00
C LEU A 9 -12.58 -38.68 -7.37
N GLU A 10 -11.45 -38.62 -8.06
CA GLU A 10 -10.32 -37.74 -7.78
C GLU A 10 -10.16 -36.74 -8.92
N LYS A 11 -10.06 -35.44 -8.60
CA LYS A 11 -9.87 -34.39 -9.60
C LYS A 11 -8.45 -34.48 -10.15
N ILE A 12 -8.31 -34.56 -11.47
CA ILE A 12 -7.02 -34.74 -12.16
C ILE A 12 -6.59 -33.50 -12.97
N ASP A 13 -7.54 -32.66 -13.39
CA ASP A 13 -7.24 -31.43 -14.14
C ASP A 13 -8.40 -30.42 -14.05
N ASP A 14 -8.10 -29.16 -14.29
CA ASP A 14 -9.08 -28.07 -14.37
C ASP A 14 -9.58 -27.85 -15.79
N LYS A 15 -10.79 -27.31 -15.92
CA LYS A 15 -11.29 -26.88 -17.23
C LYS A 15 -10.64 -25.54 -17.62
N LYS A 16 -10.00 -25.48 -18.78
CA LYS A 16 -9.49 -24.24 -19.38
C LYS A 16 -10.64 -23.48 -20.09
N GLY A 17 -11.54 -22.84 -19.33
CA GLY A 17 -12.56 -21.89 -19.83
C GLY A 17 -14.05 -22.29 -19.70
N GLY A 18 -14.95 -21.30 -19.51
CA GLY A 18 -16.42 -21.46 -19.45
C GLY A 18 -17.09 -20.89 -18.16
N LYS A 19 -18.40 -20.60 -18.21
CA LYS A 19 -19.18 -19.96 -17.13
C LYS A 19 -19.76 -20.97 -16.10
N ASN A 20 -18.92 -21.81 -15.50
CA ASN A 20 -19.39 -22.82 -14.52
C ASN A 20 -18.80 -22.56 -13.14
N LYS A 21 -19.62 -22.68 -12.09
CA LYS A 21 -19.21 -22.56 -10.67
C LYS A 21 -18.15 -23.60 -10.29
N VAL A 22 -18.27 -24.82 -10.82
CA VAL A 22 -17.32 -25.92 -10.66
C VAL A 22 -17.16 -26.62 -12.01
N GLY A 23 -15.92 -26.80 -12.48
CA GLY A 23 -15.63 -27.47 -13.75
C GLY A 23 -14.24 -28.13 -13.74
N GLY A 24 -14.15 -29.41 -14.11
CA GLY A 24 -12.86 -30.10 -14.17
C GLY A 24 -12.96 -31.55 -14.63
N PHE A 25 -11.79 -32.17 -14.79
CA PHE A 25 -11.65 -33.58 -15.13
C PHE A 25 -11.38 -34.38 -13.87
N TYR A 26 -12.04 -35.54 -13.77
CA TYR A 26 -12.02 -36.42 -12.63
C TYR A 26 -11.72 -37.84 -13.08
N LYS A 27 -11.08 -38.63 -12.22
CA LYS A 27 -10.79 -40.04 -12.45
C LYS A 27 -11.40 -40.86 -11.32
N ASP A 28 -12.13 -41.91 -11.68
CA ASP A 28 -12.59 -42.90 -10.72
C ASP A 28 -11.41 -43.77 -10.28
N THR A 29 -11.06 -43.70 -9.00
CA THR A 29 -9.92 -44.41 -8.42
C THR A 29 -10.13 -45.92 -8.38
N LYS A 30 -11.37 -46.42 -8.53
CA LYS A 30 -11.67 -47.86 -8.60
C LYS A 30 -11.60 -48.42 -10.03
N THR A 31 -12.20 -47.73 -10.99
CA THR A 31 -12.30 -48.23 -12.39
C THR A 31 -11.26 -47.66 -13.33
N GLY A 32 -10.58 -46.58 -12.92
CA GLY A 32 -9.65 -45.81 -13.75
C GLY A 32 -10.32 -44.95 -14.82
N LYS A 33 -11.65 -44.96 -14.93
CA LYS A 33 -12.40 -44.18 -15.92
C LYS A 33 -12.33 -42.69 -15.62
N GLU A 34 -12.21 -41.89 -16.67
CA GLU A 34 -12.15 -40.43 -16.58
C GLU A 34 -13.48 -39.80 -16.98
N TYR A 35 -13.82 -38.74 -16.28
CA TYR A 35 -15.09 -38.02 -16.38
C TYR A 35 -14.81 -36.52 -16.43
N PHE A 36 -15.66 -35.79 -17.14
CA PHE A 36 -15.74 -34.35 -17.02
C PHE A 36 -16.97 -34.01 -16.18
N ILE A 37 -16.78 -33.19 -15.15
CA ILE A 37 -17.88 -32.71 -14.30
C ILE A 37 -17.99 -31.20 -14.48
N LYS A 38 -19.21 -30.74 -14.77
CA LYS A 38 -19.57 -29.32 -14.80
C LYS A 38 -20.79 -29.05 -13.93
N GLN A 39 -20.75 -27.97 -13.16
CA GLN A 39 -21.89 -27.47 -12.42
C GLN A 39 -22.34 -26.14 -13.04
N PRO A 40 -23.42 -26.15 -13.86
CA PRO A 40 -24.02 -24.92 -14.37
C PRO A 40 -24.48 -24.02 -13.23
N GLU A 41 -24.35 -22.70 -13.40
CA GLU A 41 -24.86 -21.72 -12.43
C GLU A 41 -26.39 -21.64 -12.45
N ASP A 42 -26.98 -21.79 -13.64
CA ASP A 42 -28.41 -21.78 -13.85
C ASP A 42 -28.99 -23.20 -13.69
N LYS A 43 -29.86 -23.38 -12.69
CA LYS A 43 -30.55 -24.66 -12.42
C LYS A 43 -31.42 -25.10 -13.60
N LYS A 44 -31.90 -24.18 -14.43
CA LYS A 44 -32.62 -24.48 -15.67
C LYS A 44 -31.70 -25.20 -16.66
N GLU A 45 -30.50 -24.67 -16.89
CA GLU A 45 -29.51 -25.27 -17.80
C GLU A 45 -29.07 -26.66 -17.31
N LEU A 46 -28.85 -26.80 -15.99
CA LEU A 46 -28.61 -28.10 -15.34
C LEU A 46 -29.73 -29.10 -15.67
N PHE A 47 -30.99 -28.70 -15.49
CA PHE A 47 -32.14 -29.57 -15.75
C PHE A 47 -32.28 -29.91 -17.25
N THR A 48 -32.23 -28.92 -18.14
CA THR A 48 -32.48 -29.15 -19.57
C THR A 48 -31.41 -30.01 -20.22
N GLU A 49 -30.14 -29.82 -19.84
CA GLU A 49 -29.05 -30.65 -20.35
C GLU A 49 -29.11 -32.09 -19.82
N LEU A 50 -29.42 -32.25 -18.52
CA LEU A 50 -29.64 -33.56 -17.93
C LEU A 50 -30.80 -34.30 -18.62
N LEU A 51 -31.94 -33.64 -18.78
CA LEU A 51 -33.12 -34.22 -19.41
C LEU A 51 -32.83 -34.64 -20.86
N ALA A 52 -32.13 -33.81 -21.63
CA ALA A 52 -31.73 -34.16 -23.00
C ALA A 52 -30.85 -35.42 -23.02
N GLY A 53 -29.88 -35.51 -22.11
CA GLY A 53 -29.02 -36.68 -21.99
C GLY A 53 -29.76 -37.96 -21.60
N LEU A 54 -30.69 -37.86 -20.64
CA LEU A 54 -31.51 -39.00 -20.19
C LEU A 54 -32.48 -39.48 -21.27
N ILE A 55 -33.08 -38.57 -22.04
CA ILE A 55 -33.94 -38.94 -23.19
C ILE A 55 -33.13 -39.72 -24.23
N LEU A 56 -31.93 -39.25 -24.59
CA LEU A 56 -31.07 -39.95 -25.57
C LEU A 56 -30.62 -41.32 -25.05
N LYS A 57 -30.30 -41.44 -23.75
CA LYS A 57 -29.99 -42.72 -23.10
C LYS A 57 -31.16 -43.69 -23.12
N GLU A 58 -32.38 -43.22 -22.87
CA GLU A 58 -33.59 -44.05 -22.96
C GLU A 58 -33.87 -44.50 -24.40
N MET A 59 -33.65 -43.63 -25.40
CA MET A 59 -33.77 -44.01 -26.81
C MET A 59 -32.76 -45.09 -27.21
N LEU A 60 -31.51 -45.00 -26.74
CA LEU A 60 -30.48 -46.04 -26.96
C LEU A 60 -30.86 -47.35 -26.27
N LYS A 61 -31.30 -47.29 -25.01
CA LYS A 61 -31.71 -48.46 -24.21
C LYS A 61 -32.88 -49.21 -24.84
N ARG A 62 -33.83 -48.49 -25.46
CA ARG A 62 -34.96 -49.06 -26.19
C ARG A 62 -34.64 -49.44 -27.64
N SER A 63 -33.36 -49.37 -28.05
CA SER A 63 -32.91 -49.69 -29.42
C SER A 63 -33.57 -48.85 -30.52
N LEU A 64 -34.09 -47.67 -30.17
CA LEU A 64 -34.63 -46.71 -31.13
C LEU A 64 -33.53 -46.06 -31.97
N ILE A 65 -32.30 -46.06 -31.44
CA ILE A 65 -31.07 -45.64 -32.12
C ILE A 65 -30.12 -46.85 -32.12
N ASP A 66 -29.48 -47.14 -33.26
CA ASP A 66 -28.56 -48.27 -33.35
C ASP A 66 -27.37 -48.10 -32.40
N SER A 67 -26.97 -49.19 -31.76
CA SER A 67 -25.88 -49.21 -30.75
C SER A 67 -24.54 -48.71 -31.29
N GLN A 68 -24.31 -48.78 -32.61
CA GLN A 68 -23.11 -48.22 -33.24
C GLN A 68 -22.96 -46.70 -33.05
N TYR A 69 -24.07 -45.97 -32.86
CA TYR A 69 -24.09 -44.53 -32.65
C TYR A 69 -23.96 -44.12 -31.18
N THR A 70 -23.81 -45.06 -30.25
CA THR A 70 -23.74 -44.76 -28.80
C THR A 70 -22.71 -43.67 -28.50
N ASP A 71 -21.48 -43.79 -29.04
CA ASP A 71 -20.43 -42.81 -28.79
C ASP A 71 -20.63 -41.48 -29.53
N SER A 72 -21.52 -41.42 -30.52
CA SER A 72 -21.91 -40.15 -31.16
C SER A 72 -22.71 -39.26 -30.21
N LEU A 73 -23.28 -39.82 -29.15
CA LEU A 73 -24.18 -39.16 -28.21
C LEU A 73 -23.47 -38.97 -26.87
N ILE A 74 -22.60 -37.97 -26.80
CA ILE A 74 -21.85 -37.63 -25.60
C ILE A 74 -22.74 -36.77 -24.71
N CYS A 75 -23.44 -37.44 -23.80
CA CYS A 75 -24.48 -36.84 -22.97
C CYS A 75 -24.09 -36.81 -21.49
N ALA A 76 -24.57 -35.79 -20.79
CA ALA A 76 -24.43 -35.70 -19.35
C ALA A 76 -25.35 -36.69 -18.60
N ASP A 77 -24.92 -37.05 -17.40
CA ASP A 77 -25.72 -37.61 -16.33
C ASP A 77 -25.69 -36.66 -15.12
N VAL A 78 -26.44 -36.98 -14.08
CA VAL A 78 -26.42 -36.22 -12.82
C VAL A 78 -25.46 -36.85 -11.82
N ILE A 79 -24.78 -36.02 -11.04
CA ILE A 79 -24.00 -36.43 -9.88
C ILE A 79 -24.32 -35.51 -8.70
N GLN A 80 -24.50 -36.09 -7.52
CA GLN A 80 -24.66 -35.30 -6.29
C GLN A 80 -23.28 -34.93 -5.74
N MET A 81 -23.10 -33.64 -5.47
CA MET A 81 -21.92 -33.06 -4.87
C MET A 81 -21.93 -33.23 -3.33
N SER A 82 -20.79 -32.99 -2.67
CA SER A 82 -20.62 -33.26 -1.24
C SER A 82 -21.42 -32.31 -0.34
N ASP A 83 -21.75 -31.13 -0.85
CA ASP A 83 -22.64 -30.15 -0.23
C ASP A 83 -24.14 -30.50 -0.40
N GLY A 84 -24.43 -31.59 -1.12
CA GLY A 84 -25.79 -32.01 -1.46
C GLY A 84 -26.37 -31.34 -2.71
N SER A 85 -25.65 -30.41 -3.35
CA SER A 85 -26.03 -29.84 -4.64
C SER A 85 -25.81 -30.85 -5.78
N TYR A 86 -26.28 -30.51 -6.99
CA TYR A 86 -26.14 -31.39 -8.15
C TYR A 86 -25.27 -30.76 -9.23
N ALA A 87 -24.55 -31.61 -9.97
CA ALA A 87 -23.75 -31.27 -11.13
C ALA A 87 -23.98 -32.27 -12.27
N LEU A 88 -23.48 -31.94 -13.46
CA LEU A 88 -23.49 -32.81 -14.62
C LEU A 88 -22.17 -33.57 -14.71
N ILE A 89 -22.25 -34.90 -14.84
CA ILE A 89 -21.11 -35.77 -15.10
C ILE A 89 -21.21 -36.37 -16.51
N GLN A 90 -20.14 -36.27 -17.29
CA GLN A 90 -20.06 -36.90 -18.62
C GLN A 90 -18.78 -37.73 -18.74
N PRO A 91 -18.77 -38.83 -19.49
CA PRO A 91 -17.54 -39.56 -19.79
C PRO A 91 -16.51 -38.66 -20.50
N LYS A 92 -15.23 -38.77 -20.14
CA LYS A 92 -14.15 -38.13 -20.91
C LYS A 92 -13.85 -39.03 -22.11
N ILE A 93 -14.10 -38.50 -23.30
CA ILE A 93 -13.88 -39.20 -24.57
C ILE A 93 -12.88 -38.40 -25.40
N ASP A 94 -11.92 -39.09 -26.03
CA ASP A 94 -10.97 -38.45 -26.93
C ASP A 94 -11.63 -38.18 -28.27
N PHE A 95 -11.69 -36.90 -28.65
CA PHE A 95 -12.28 -36.46 -29.91
C PHE A 95 -11.55 -35.23 -30.47
N GLU A 96 -11.74 -35.00 -31.77
CA GLU A 96 -11.32 -33.79 -32.44
C GLU A 96 -12.54 -32.89 -32.71
N LEU A 97 -12.44 -31.62 -32.35
CA LEU A 97 -13.49 -30.63 -32.64
C LEU A 97 -13.57 -30.37 -34.15
N LEU A 98 -14.78 -30.23 -34.68
CA LEU A 98 -14.99 -30.10 -36.12
C LEU A 98 -14.26 -28.92 -36.73
N PHE A 99 -14.13 -27.79 -36.02
CA PHE A 99 -13.45 -26.61 -36.57
C PHE A 99 -11.97 -26.86 -36.87
N LYS A 100 -11.35 -27.83 -36.20
CA LYS A 100 -9.97 -28.27 -36.46
C LYS A 100 -9.87 -29.16 -37.69
N ILE A 101 -10.96 -29.84 -38.04
CA ILE A 101 -11.05 -30.75 -39.19
C ILE A 101 -11.36 -29.95 -40.45
N ILE A 102 -12.31 -29.03 -40.35
CA ILE A 102 -12.79 -28.22 -41.47
C ILE A 102 -12.03 -26.90 -41.63
N ASN A 103 -11.01 -26.68 -40.80
CA ASN A 103 -10.15 -25.50 -40.78
C ASN A 103 -10.91 -24.17 -40.63
N THR A 104 -11.93 -24.14 -39.77
CA THR A 104 -12.66 -22.92 -39.40
C THR A 104 -12.30 -22.37 -38.02
N GLY A 105 -11.25 -22.90 -37.39
CA GLY A 105 -10.71 -22.38 -36.13
C GLY A 105 -10.08 -21.00 -36.27
N PHE A 106 -9.97 -20.29 -35.16
CA PHE A 106 -9.00 -19.20 -35.05
C PHE A 106 -7.58 -19.73 -35.28
N ARG A 107 -6.67 -18.87 -35.78
CA ARG A 107 -5.29 -19.27 -36.11
C ARG A 107 -4.48 -19.74 -34.90
N ASP A 108 -4.88 -19.37 -33.68
CA ASP A 108 -4.32 -19.84 -32.41
C ASP A 108 -4.83 -21.24 -32.00
N GLY A 109 -5.80 -21.80 -32.73
CA GLY A 109 -6.42 -23.10 -32.47
C GLY A 109 -7.30 -23.13 -31.21
N SER A 110 -7.64 -21.98 -30.63
CA SER A 110 -8.37 -21.87 -29.36
C SER A 110 -9.84 -22.29 -29.47
N ASP A 111 -10.56 -21.77 -30.48
CA ASP A 111 -11.97 -22.04 -30.74
C ASP A 111 -12.31 -21.85 -32.23
N ARG A 112 -13.55 -22.15 -32.63
CA ARG A 112 -14.11 -21.85 -33.95
C ARG A 112 -14.19 -20.34 -34.20
N ASN A 113 -14.02 -19.92 -35.45
CA ASN A 113 -14.29 -18.55 -35.89
C ASN A 113 -15.78 -18.42 -36.27
N PRO A 114 -16.63 -17.76 -35.45
CA PRO A 114 -18.07 -17.70 -35.70
C PRO A 114 -18.43 -16.89 -36.95
N ARG A 115 -17.61 -15.90 -37.31
CA ARG A 115 -17.84 -15.05 -38.50
C ARG A 115 -17.51 -15.78 -39.78
N LEU A 116 -16.43 -16.56 -39.79
CA LEU A 116 -16.06 -17.40 -40.93
C LEU A 116 -17.15 -18.44 -41.23
N GLU A 117 -17.66 -19.10 -40.20
CA GLU A 117 -18.75 -20.07 -40.37
C GLU A 117 -20.08 -19.41 -40.72
N ALA A 118 -20.36 -18.21 -40.22
CA ALA A 118 -21.53 -17.44 -40.60
C ALA A 118 -21.50 -17.00 -42.07
N ALA A 119 -20.32 -16.64 -42.59
CA ALA A 119 -20.15 -16.13 -43.95
C ALA A 119 -20.06 -17.26 -44.99
N ASP A 120 -19.28 -18.32 -44.71
CA ASP A 120 -18.95 -19.38 -45.66
C ASP A 120 -19.00 -20.79 -45.07
N GLY A 121 -19.60 -20.99 -43.88
CA GLY A 121 -19.75 -22.30 -43.22
C GLY A 121 -20.18 -23.44 -44.13
N PRO A 122 -21.24 -23.29 -44.96
CA PRO A 122 -21.64 -24.31 -45.93
C PRO A 122 -20.51 -24.87 -46.80
N ALA A 123 -19.56 -24.02 -47.21
CA ALA A 123 -18.43 -24.44 -48.04
C ALA A 123 -17.34 -25.15 -47.22
N TYR A 124 -17.07 -24.73 -45.99
CA TYR A 124 -16.07 -25.39 -45.15
C TYR A 124 -16.52 -26.77 -44.65
N TYR A 125 -17.79 -26.92 -44.30
CA TYR A 125 -18.36 -28.18 -43.80
C TYR A 125 -18.40 -29.28 -44.88
N MET A 126 -18.19 -28.93 -46.16
CA MET A 126 -17.98 -29.88 -47.24
C MET A 126 -16.72 -30.74 -47.08
N SER A 127 -15.69 -30.23 -46.40
CA SER A 127 -14.47 -30.99 -46.11
C SER A 127 -14.73 -32.23 -45.23
N LEU A 128 -15.90 -32.33 -44.59
CA LEU A 128 -16.34 -33.55 -43.92
C LEU A 128 -16.50 -34.73 -44.90
N LEU A 129 -16.66 -34.46 -46.21
CA LEU A 129 -16.72 -35.48 -47.26
C LEU A 129 -15.35 -36.05 -47.64
N ASP A 130 -14.25 -35.34 -47.34
CA ASP A 130 -12.90 -35.81 -47.66
C ASP A 130 -12.47 -36.99 -46.76
N VAL A 131 -13.23 -37.22 -45.69
CA VAL A 131 -13.01 -38.27 -44.70
C VAL A 131 -13.70 -39.56 -45.12
N LYS A 132 -12.94 -40.47 -45.75
CA LYS A 132 -13.39 -41.83 -46.06
C LYS A 132 -13.68 -42.63 -44.78
N ASN A 133 -14.61 -43.58 -44.85
CA ASN A 133 -15.02 -44.44 -43.74
C ASN A 133 -15.54 -43.65 -42.53
N SER A 134 -16.43 -42.68 -42.77
CA SER A 134 -17.07 -41.88 -41.72
C SER A 134 -18.57 -42.17 -41.57
N PHE A 135 -19.12 -42.04 -40.37
CA PHE A 135 -20.56 -42.21 -40.09
C PHE A 135 -21.02 -41.40 -38.87
N GLY A 136 -22.32 -41.30 -38.60
CA GLY A 136 -22.89 -40.70 -37.38
C GLY A 136 -23.32 -39.23 -37.47
N LEU A 137 -22.97 -38.53 -38.56
CA LEU A 137 -23.28 -37.10 -38.72
C LEU A 137 -24.80 -36.84 -38.83
N SER A 138 -25.49 -37.54 -39.73
CA SER A 138 -26.93 -37.39 -39.92
C SER A 138 -27.73 -37.76 -38.67
N THR A 139 -27.32 -38.80 -37.95
CA THR A 139 -27.95 -39.20 -36.66
C THR A 139 -27.81 -38.10 -35.62
N SER A 140 -26.61 -37.55 -35.44
CA SER A 140 -26.35 -36.48 -34.45
C SER A 140 -27.14 -35.21 -34.77
N LEU A 141 -27.21 -34.82 -36.05
CA LEU A 141 -27.96 -33.66 -36.51
C LEU A 141 -29.47 -33.86 -36.37
N MET A 142 -30.00 -35.03 -36.75
CA MET A 142 -31.43 -35.35 -36.62
C MET A 142 -31.86 -35.31 -35.16
N LEU A 143 -31.11 -35.93 -34.25
CA LEU A 143 -31.42 -35.93 -32.82
C LEU A 143 -31.30 -34.53 -32.19
N SER A 144 -30.32 -33.73 -32.60
CA SER A 144 -30.22 -32.31 -32.21
C SER A 144 -31.46 -31.53 -32.64
N MET A 145 -31.90 -31.72 -33.88
CA MET A 145 -33.11 -31.09 -34.40
C MET A 145 -34.36 -31.58 -33.65
N LEU A 146 -34.38 -32.83 -33.17
CA LEU A 146 -35.55 -33.43 -32.51
C LEU A 146 -35.73 -32.82 -31.13
N LEU A 147 -34.62 -32.66 -30.41
CA LEU A 147 -34.57 -32.04 -29.08
C LEU A 147 -34.55 -30.50 -29.13
N GLY A 148 -34.55 -29.90 -30.32
CA GLY A 148 -34.48 -28.44 -30.48
C GLY A 148 -33.15 -27.85 -30.02
N ASP A 149 -32.07 -28.63 -30.04
CA ASP A 149 -30.71 -28.15 -29.82
C ASP A 149 -30.14 -27.63 -31.14
N TYR A 150 -30.20 -26.31 -31.31
CA TYR A 150 -29.67 -25.64 -32.49
C TYR A 150 -28.16 -25.37 -32.43
N SER A 151 -27.47 -25.70 -31.33
CA SER A 151 -26.03 -25.48 -31.15
C SER A 151 -25.19 -26.59 -31.80
N VAL A 152 -25.42 -26.81 -33.10
CA VAL A 152 -24.74 -27.82 -33.94
C VAL A 152 -23.54 -27.24 -34.71
N HIS A 153 -22.90 -26.22 -34.15
CA HIS A 153 -21.69 -25.63 -34.71
C HIS A 153 -20.45 -26.51 -34.48
N SER A 154 -19.38 -26.21 -35.21
CA SER A 154 -18.12 -26.96 -35.25
C SER A 154 -17.37 -27.11 -33.93
N ALA A 155 -17.66 -26.30 -32.91
CA ALA A 155 -17.11 -26.44 -31.55
C ALA A 155 -17.90 -27.42 -30.65
N ASN A 156 -19.14 -27.77 -31.02
CA ASN A 156 -19.97 -28.75 -30.29
C ASN A 156 -20.11 -30.06 -31.06
N MET A 157 -19.71 -30.06 -32.33
CA MET A 157 -19.68 -31.23 -33.18
C MET A 157 -18.25 -31.77 -33.22
N VAL A 158 -18.11 -33.08 -33.09
CA VAL A 158 -16.81 -33.72 -32.89
C VAL A 158 -16.62 -34.93 -33.80
N ARG A 159 -15.36 -35.32 -34.02
CA ARG A 159 -14.98 -36.56 -34.70
C ARG A 159 -14.20 -37.45 -33.74
N LEU A 160 -14.66 -38.67 -33.63
CA LEU A 160 -14.03 -39.76 -32.89
C LEU A 160 -13.24 -40.60 -33.88
N THR A 161 -12.05 -41.04 -33.46
CA THR A 161 -11.20 -41.94 -34.26
C THR A 161 -11.24 -43.33 -33.66
N ARG A 162 -11.69 -44.32 -34.44
CA ARG A 162 -11.76 -45.71 -34.03
C ARG A 162 -10.90 -46.59 -34.95
N ASN A 163 -10.24 -47.57 -34.36
CA ASN A 163 -9.56 -48.62 -35.12
C ASN A 163 -10.41 -49.88 -35.08
N HIS A 164 -10.97 -50.27 -36.23
CA HIS A 164 -11.76 -51.49 -36.38
C HIS A 164 -11.12 -52.39 -37.43
N ALA A 165 -10.77 -53.62 -37.03
CA ALA A 165 -10.14 -54.61 -37.91
C ALA A 165 -8.92 -54.08 -38.72
N GLY A 166 -8.08 -53.24 -38.09
CA GLY A 166 -6.90 -52.65 -38.72
C GLY A 166 -7.18 -51.47 -39.67
N ARG A 167 -8.43 -51.00 -39.77
CA ARG A 167 -8.81 -49.80 -40.52
C ARG A 167 -9.24 -48.68 -39.56
N THR A 168 -8.80 -47.46 -39.85
CA THR A 168 -9.29 -46.26 -39.17
C THR A 168 -10.67 -45.89 -39.70
N ILE A 169 -11.65 -45.82 -38.79
CA ILE A 169 -13.03 -45.40 -39.03
C ILE A 169 -13.26 -44.14 -38.21
N TYR A 170 -13.93 -43.17 -38.81
CA TYR A 170 -14.27 -41.90 -38.16
C TYR A 170 -15.75 -41.87 -37.79
N GLN A 171 -16.07 -41.45 -36.57
CA GLN A 171 -17.45 -41.31 -36.13
C GLN A 171 -17.73 -39.88 -35.71
N TYR A 172 -18.72 -39.25 -36.35
CA TYR A 172 -19.17 -37.92 -35.95
C TYR A 172 -20.12 -38.03 -34.77
N GLY A 173 -19.95 -37.12 -33.82
CA GLY A 173 -20.76 -37.02 -32.62
C GLY A 173 -21.02 -35.58 -32.22
N LYS A 174 -21.81 -35.42 -31.17
CA LYS A 174 -22.10 -34.13 -30.56
C LYS A 174 -21.80 -34.16 -29.06
N ILE A 175 -21.13 -33.11 -28.61
CA ILE A 175 -20.95 -32.76 -27.20
C ILE A 175 -21.86 -31.58 -26.85
N ASP A 176 -22.07 -31.39 -25.56
CA ASP A 176 -22.77 -30.24 -24.97
C ASP A 176 -24.19 -30.02 -25.50
N TRP A 177 -25.16 -30.55 -24.77
CA TRP A 177 -26.59 -30.49 -25.11
C TRP A 177 -27.33 -29.36 -24.36
N GLY A 178 -26.60 -28.40 -23.78
CA GLY A 178 -27.16 -27.32 -22.96
C GLY A 178 -28.08 -26.33 -23.69
N ALA A 179 -28.10 -26.35 -25.02
CA ALA A 179 -29.04 -25.54 -25.82
C ALA A 179 -30.34 -26.28 -26.18
N ALA A 180 -30.50 -27.53 -25.75
CA ALA A 180 -31.73 -28.29 -25.95
C ALA A 180 -32.95 -27.58 -25.35
N PHE A 181 -34.10 -27.79 -25.99
CA PHE A 181 -35.41 -27.32 -25.55
C PHE A 181 -35.59 -25.79 -25.42
N ARG A 182 -34.67 -25.00 -25.98
CA ARG A 182 -34.82 -23.54 -26.01
C ARG A 182 -35.91 -23.12 -26.99
N ASN A 183 -36.90 -22.37 -26.51
CA ASN A 183 -38.08 -21.98 -27.27
C ASN A 183 -38.80 -23.19 -27.91
N TYR A 184 -38.76 -24.36 -27.26
CA TYR A 184 -39.05 -25.66 -27.90
C TYR A 184 -40.44 -25.77 -28.51
N ALA A 185 -41.46 -25.38 -27.75
CA ALA A 185 -42.87 -25.51 -28.11
C ALA A 185 -43.47 -24.27 -28.76
N ARG A 186 -42.67 -23.24 -29.10
CA ARG A 186 -43.16 -22.11 -29.91
C ARG A 186 -43.55 -22.59 -31.29
N ASP A 187 -44.69 -22.13 -31.81
CA ASP A 187 -45.19 -22.48 -33.14
C ASP A 187 -44.15 -22.22 -34.24
N GLU A 188 -43.37 -21.14 -34.14
CA GLU A 188 -42.36 -20.84 -35.15
C GLU A 188 -41.14 -21.77 -35.09
N ASN A 189 -40.85 -22.37 -33.93
CA ASN A 189 -39.73 -23.28 -33.72
C ASN A 189 -40.11 -24.75 -33.91
N THR A 190 -41.41 -25.08 -33.82
CA THR A 190 -41.98 -26.41 -34.07
C THR A 190 -42.34 -26.62 -35.54
N ASN A 191 -42.85 -25.59 -36.23
CA ASN A 191 -43.18 -25.68 -37.65
C ASN A 191 -41.98 -25.38 -38.57
N ASN A 192 -40.98 -24.63 -38.11
CA ASN A 192 -39.77 -24.32 -38.87
C ASN A 192 -38.50 -24.85 -38.17
N ILE A 193 -38.38 -26.17 -38.11
CA ILE A 193 -37.35 -26.86 -37.31
C ILE A 193 -35.90 -26.69 -37.80
N ILE A 194 -35.67 -26.09 -38.97
CA ILE A 194 -34.30 -25.81 -39.49
C ILE A 194 -33.70 -24.57 -38.82
N TYR A 195 -34.53 -23.61 -38.43
CA TYR A 195 -34.11 -22.34 -37.85
C TYR A 195 -34.48 -22.30 -36.38
N GLY A 196 -33.51 -22.08 -35.49
CA GLY A 196 -33.82 -21.82 -34.09
C GLY A 196 -34.54 -20.48 -33.96
N TYR A 197 -35.53 -20.37 -33.08
CA TYR A 197 -36.32 -19.14 -32.87
C TYR A 197 -35.48 -17.86 -32.75
N GLU A 198 -34.31 -17.92 -32.10
CA GLU A 198 -33.37 -16.78 -31.98
C GLU A 198 -32.87 -16.20 -33.31
N SER A 199 -33.04 -16.94 -34.41
CA SER A 199 -32.64 -16.58 -35.78
C SER A 199 -33.79 -16.06 -36.64
N LEU A 200 -35.03 -16.01 -36.12
CA LEU A 200 -36.21 -15.53 -36.83
C LEU A 200 -36.37 -13.99 -36.65
N GLY A 201 -36.83 -13.29 -37.71
CA GLY A 201 -37.04 -11.84 -37.76
C GLY A 201 -36.28 -11.10 -38.89
N SER A 202 -36.89 -10.06 -39.47
CA SER A 202 -36.41 -9.34 -40.67
C SER A 202 -35.17 -8.44 -40.44
N ILE A 203 -34.82 -8.15 -39.18
CA ILE A 203 -33.71 -7.26 -38.77
C ILE A 203 -32.90 -7.92 -37.64
N ASN A 204 -32.55 -9.20 -37.78
CA ASN A 204 -31.84 -9.94 -36.72
C ASN A 204 -30.47 -10.44 -37.21
N HIS A 205 -29.38 -9.77 -36.80
CA HIS A 205 -28.00 -10.17 -37.10
C HIS A 205 -27.67 -11.60 -36.61
N LYS A 206 -28.41 -12.11 -35.62
CA LYS A 206 -28.26 -13.50 -35.14
C LYS A 206 -28.71 -14.54 -36.18
N ARG A 207 -29.51 -14.15 -37.19
CA ARG A 207 -29.86 -15.03 -38.32
C ARG A 207 -28.65 -15.46 -39.13
N VAL A 208 -27.69 -14.56 -39.30
CA VAL A 208 -26.47 -14.83 -40.06
C VAL A 208 -25.47 -15.62 -39.20
N THR A 209 -25.41 -15.37 -37.88
CA THR A 209 -24.35 -15.93 -37.02
C THR A 209 -24.74 -17.18 -36.22
N LYS A 210 -26.03 -17.55 -36.16
CA LYS A 210 -26.53 -18.68 -35.34
C LYS A 210 -27.38 -19.72 -36.07
N ALA A 211 -27.61 -19.59 -37.39
CA ALA A 211 -28.38 -20.57 -38.16
C ALA A 211 -27.53 -21.80 -38.54
N TYR A 212 -27.00 -22.53 -37.55
CA TYR A 212 -25.94 -23.52 -37.74
C TYR A 212 -26.31 -24.73 -38.61
N PHE A 213 -27.58 -25.15 -38.66
CA PHE A 213 -28.01 -26.22 -39.58
C PHE A 213 -27.76 -25.85 -41.06
N LEU A 214 -27.79 -24.56 -41.40
CA LEU A 214 -27.49 -24.12 -42.76
C LEU A 214 -26.04 -24.40 -43.17
N ASN A 215 -25.11 -24.51 -42.22
CA ASN A 215 -23.72 -24.88 -42.51
C ASN A 215 -23.59 -26.29 -43.10
N TYR A 216 -24.59 -27.16 -42.94
CA TYR A 216 -24.57 -28.51 -43.51
C TYR A 216 -25.23 -28.60 -44.89
N LYS A 217 -25.86 -27.52 -45.38
CA LYS A 217 -26.73 -27.57 -46.58
C LYS A 217 -26.06 -27.97 -47.88
N TYR A 218 -24.74 -27.86 -47.98
CA TYR A 218 -24.01 -28.32 -49.17
C TYR A 218 -23.59 -29.79 -49.09
N ILE A 219 -23.60 -30.42 -47.91
CA ILE A 219 -23.28 -31.84 -47.78
C ILE A 219 -24.35 -32.65 -48.53
N PRO A 220 -24.02 -33.33 -49.64
CA PRO A 220 -25.00 -33.99 -50.48
C PRO A 220 -25.80 -35.02 -49.69
N GLY A 221 -27.13 -34.97 -49.79
CA GLY A 221 -28.02 -35.93 -49.17
C GLY A 221 -28.12 -35.87 -47.63
N ILE A 222 -27.46 -34.93 -46.92
CA ILE A 222 -27.49 -34.92 -45.45
C ILE A 222 -28.91 -34.74 -44.88
N TYR A 223 -29.71 -33.86 -45.48
CA TYR A 223 -31.10 -33.61 -45.06
C TYR A 223 -32.01 -34.79 -45.40
N GLU A 224 -31.78 -35.46 -46.54
CA GLU A 224 -32.49 -36.70 -46.87
C GLU A 224 -32.09 -37.83 -45.91
N ALA A 225 -30.80 -37.94 -45.56
CA ALA A 225 -30.35 -38.91 -44.57
C ALA A 225 -30.95 -38.64 -43.18
N MET A 226 -31.05 -37.37 -42.75
CA MET A 226 -31.75 -37.00 -41.52
C MET A 226 -33.23 -37.39 -41.58
N LYS A 227 -33.91 -37.13 -42.70
CA LYS A 227 -35.29 -37.56 -42.95
C LYS A 227 -35.43 -39.08 -42.90
N GLN A 228 -34.55 -39.83 -43.54
CA GLN A 228 -34.57 -41.30 -43.48
C GLN A 228 -34.34 -41.81 -42.05
N LYS A 229 -33.45 -41.17 -41.27
CA LYS A 229 -33.27 -41.49 -39.85
C LYS A 229 -34.50 -41.14 -39.01
N ALA A 230 -35.21 -40.06 -39.33
CA ALA A 230 -36.48 -39.72 -38.70
C ALA A 230 -37.57 -40.75 -39.03
N ILE A 231 -37.69 -41.20 -40.29
CA ILE A 231 -38.62 -42.27 -40.70
C ILE A 231 -38.27 -43.59 -39.99
N GLN A 232 -36.98 -43.94 -39.92
CA GLN A 232 -36.51 -45.14 -39.20
C GLN A 232 -36.87 -45.06 -37.72
N LEU A 233 -36.70 -43.88 -37.09
CA LEU A 233 -37.09 -43.66 -35.70
C LEU A 233 -38.61 -43.78 -35.51
N ASP A 234 -39.40 -43.15 -36.36
CA ASP A 234 -40.88 -43.22 -36.36
C ASP A 234 -41.38 -44.68 -36.49
N THR A 235 -40.76 -45.47 -37.38
CA THR A 235 -41.10 -46.89 -37.56
C THR A 235 -40.81 -47.71 -36.30
N ARG A 236 -39.69 -47.43 -35.61
CA ARG A 236 -39.34 -48.11 -34.35
C ARG A 236 -40.23 -47.65 -33.19
N LEU A 237 -40.69 -46.40 -33.22
CA LEU A 237 -41.61 -45.82 -32.25
C LEU A 237 -43.02 -46.39 -32.36
N GLU A 238 -43.43 -47.05 -33.44
CA GLU A 238 -44.74 -47.74 -33.49
C GLU A 238 -44.91 -48.78 -32.36
N SER A 239 -43.79 -49.27 -31.80
CA SER A 239 -43.75 -50.20 -30.66
C SER A 239 -43.52 -49.53 -29.29
N GLU A 240 -43.34 -48.22 -29.25
CA GLU A 240 -42.93 -47.43 -28.08
C GLU A 240 -43.75 -46.12 -28.00
N SER A 241 -43.50 -45.27 -27.00
CA SER A 241 -44.13 -43.94 -26.93
C SER A 241 -43.14 -42.89 -26.47
N PHE A 242 -43.11 -41.75 -27.17
CA PHE A 242 -42.33 -40.60 -26.73
C PHE A 242 -42.72 -40.12 -25.33
N ALA A 243 -43.99 -40.22 -24.95
CA ALA A 243 -44.43 -39.87 -23.60
C ALA A 243 -43.79 -40.81 -22.56
N GLU A 244 -43.72 -42.11 -22.84
CA GLU A 244 -43.08 -43.08 -21.95
C GLU A 244 -41.55 -42.91 -21.88
N ILE A 245 -40.91 -42.49 -22.97
CA ILE A 245 -39.48 -42.16 -23.00
C ILE A 245 -39.19 -40.94 -22.13
N VAL A 246 -39.92 -39.84 -22.33
CA VAL A 246 -39.75 -38.61 -21.55
C VAL A 246 -40.10 -38.85 -20.08
N TYR A 247 -41.18 -39.59 -19.78
CA TYR A 247 -41.54 -39.96 -18.42
C TYR A 247 -40.44 -40.80 -17.75
N SER A 248 -39.87 -41.79 -18.45
CA SER A 248 -38.77 -42.61 -17.95
C SER A 248 -37.49 -41.79 -17.71
N ALA A 249 -37.24 -40.79 -18.54
CA ALA A 249 -36.13 -39.85 -18.35
C ALA A 249 -36.37 -38.94 -17.13
N LEU A 250 -37.57 -38.35 -16.98
CA LEU A 250 -37.95 -37.53 -15.82
C LEU A 250 -37.85 -38.31 -14.51
N LYS A 251 -38.22 -39.59 -14.51
CA LYS A 251 -38.12 -40.47 -13.33
C LYS A 251 -36.68 -40.73 -12.87
N GLN A 252 -35.70 -40.60 -13.77
CA GLN A 252 -34.28 -40.74 -13.44
C GLN A 252 -33.70 -39.46 -12.83
N ILE A 253 -34.42 -38.33 -12.92
CA ILE A 253 -34.00 -37.07 -12.32
C ILE A 253 -34.27 -37.11 -10.80
N PRO A 254 -33.30 -36.69 -9.95
CA PRO A 254 -33.48 -36.68 -8.50
C PRO A 254 -34.70 -35.83 -8.07
N PRO A 255 -35.60 -36.35 -7.20
CA PRO A 255 -36.78 -35.63 -6.73
C PRO A 255 -36.47 -34.31 -5.99
N ASP A 256 -35.25 -34.15 -5.49
CA ASP A 256 -34.78 -32.97 -4.77
C ASP A 256 -33.87 -32.07 -5.62
N LEU A 257 -33.77 -32.28 -6.95
CA LEU A 257 -32.89 -31.50 -7.84
C LEU A 257 -33.07 -29.97 -7.68
N PHE A 258 -34.32 -29.52 -7.53
CA PHE A 258 -34.63 -28.10 -7.41
C PHE A 258 -34.49 -27.53 -5.98
N LYS A 259 -34.49 -28.39 -4.95
CA LYS A 259 -34.54 -27.99 -3.55
C LYS A 259 -33.18 -27.49 -3.06
N GLN A 260 -33.15 -26.39 -2.32
CA GLN A 260 -31.94 -26.01 -1.56
C GLN A 260 -31.89 -26.75 -0.22
N LYS A 261 -30.77 -27.39 0.11
CA LYS A 261 -30.51 -27.74 1.51
C LYS A 261 -30.16 -26.47 2.28
N LYS A 262 -31.02 -26.06 3.22
CA LYS A 262 -30.67 -25.04 4.21
C LYS A 262 -29.40 -25.48 4.96
N PRO A 263 -28.34 -24.67 5.03
CA PRO A 263 -27.17 -25.01 5.81
C PRO A 263 -27.50 -24.90 7.30
N GLY A 264 -27.39 -26.03 8.02
CA GLY A 264 -27.39 -26.05 9.49
C GLY A 264 -28.58 -26.74 10.16
N ARG A 265 -28.47 -28.06 10.34
CA ARG A 265 -28.68 -28.67 11.67
C ARG A 265 -27.61 -29.75 11.82
N GLN A 266 -26.66 -29.48 12.72
CA GLN A 266 -25.77 -30.52 13.23
C GLN A 266 -26.65 -31.65 13.77
N ALA A 267 -26.49 -32.85 13.20
CA ALA A 267 -26.99 -34.06 13.84
C ALA A 267 -26.19 -34.24 15.14
N SER A 268 -26.85 -33.99 16.27
CA SER A 268 -26.34 -34.37 17.58
C SER A 268 -26.32 -35.91 17.66
N PRO A 269 -25.20 -36.54 18.06
CA PRO A 269 -25.10 -37.99 18.14
C PRO A 269 -25.59 -38.43 19.51
N ASP A 270 -26.89 -38.63 19.69
CA ASP A 270 -27.42 -39.41 20.80
C ASP A 270 -28.71 -40.16 20.43
N SER A 271 -28.63 -41.46 20.69
CA SER A 271 -29.51 -42.63 20.48
C SER A 271 -30.99 -42.46 20.93
N PRO A 272 -31.92 -43.46 20.80
CA PRO A 272 -31.79 -44.86 20.37
C PRO A 272 -32.91 -45.44 19.45
N LYS A 273 -32.67 -46.67 18.98
CA LYS A 273 -33.59 -47.58 18.27
C LYS A 273 -34.92 -47.82 19.02
N ALA A 274 -36.06 -47.70 18.33
CA ALA A 274 -37.31 -48.46 18.53
C ALA A 274 -38.27 -48.21 17.33
N GLN A 275 -38.50 -49.19 16.44
CA GLN A 275 -39.70 -50.05 16.36
C GLN A 275 -41.08 -49.36 16.23
N ARG A 276 -41.66 -49.53 15.03
CA ARG A 276 -43.09 -49.70 14.66
C ARG A 276 -44.09 -48.56 14.97
N SER A 277 -44.61 -47.93 13.91
CA SER A 277 -46.02 -48.12 13.47
C SER A 277 -46.20 -47.49 12.07
N SER A 278 -46.82 -48.23 11.16
CA SER A 278 -46.97 -47.92 9.74
C SER A 278 -48.13 -46.97 9.41
N ASP A 279 -48.94 -46.56 10.40
CA ASP A 279 -50.27 -46.01 10.10
C ASP A 279 -50.44 -44.55 10.54
N LYS A 280 -49.33 -43.84 10.80
CA LYS A 280 -49.36 -42.42 11.18
C LYS A 280 -48.44 -41.50 10.36
N PHE A 281 -47.62 -42.07 9.47
CA PHE A 281 -46.73 -41.29 8.62
C PHE A 281 -47.42 -40.77 7.34
N GLU A 282 -48.52 -41.40 6.91
CA GLU A 282 -49.25 -40.96 5.71
C GLU A 282 -50.10 -39.71 5.95
N LEU A 283 -50.48 -39.38 7.19
CA LEU A 283 -51.31 -38.21 7.50
C LEU A 283 -50.53 -36.95 7.88
N GLU A 284 -49.26 -37.06 8.28
CA GLU A 284 -48.38 -35.89 8.51
C GLU A 284 -47.55 -35.51 7.27
N VAL A 285 -47.39 -36.42 6.29
CA VAL A 285 -46.81 -36.09 4.98
C VAL A 285 -47.80 -35.28 4.13
N GLN A 286 -49.10 -35.42 4.34
CA GLN A 286 -50.11 -34.73 3.54
C GLN A 286 -50.35 -33.27 3.94
N HIS A 287 -49.88 -32.83 5.13
CA HIS A 287 -50.07 -31.46 5.61
C HIS A 287 -48.80 -30.57 5.52
N GLN A 288 -47.69 -31.10 4.99
CA GLN A 288 -46.49 -30.33 4.59
C GLN A 288 -46.34 -30.19 3.07
N LEU A 289 -47.34 -30.61 2.29
CA LEU A 289 -47.31 -30.70 0.82
C LEU A 289 -47.92 -29.50 0.06
N ASP A 290 -48.24 -28.41 0.76
CA ASP A 290 -48.96 -27.25 0.19
C ASP A 290 -48.20 -25.92 0.14
N GLU A 291 -46.91 -25.90 0.50
CA GLU A 291 -46.04 -24.76 0.19
C GLU A 291 -44.90 -25.25 -0.71
N THR A 292 -45.10 -25.18 -2.03
CA THR A 292 -43.97 -25.28 -2.97
C THR A 292 -43.00 -24.15 -2.68
N ASP A 293 -41.72 -24.49 -2.48
CA ASP A 293 -40.63 -23.55 -2.24
C ASP A 293 -40.70 -22.41 -3.28
N PRO A 294 -40.77 -21.13 -2.88
CA PRO A 294 -40.83 -20.01 -3.81
C PRO A 294 -39.73 -20.05 -4.87
N GLU A 295 -38.53 -20.54 -4.53
CA GLU A 295 -37.45 -20.70 -5.52
C GLU A 295 -37.71 -21.83 -6.53
N GLU A 296 -38.27 -22.96 -6.07
CA GLU A 296 -38.67 -24.06 -6.95
C GLU A 296 -39.71 -23.57 -7.96
N GLN A 297 -40.69 -22.78 -7.51
CA GLN A 297 -41.69 -22.19 -8.40
C GLN A 297 -41.11 -21.23 -9.43
N VAL A 298 -40.11 -20.42 -9.06
CA VAL A 298 -39.39 -19.56 -10.01
C VAL A 298 -38.68 -20.40 -11.07
N ILE A 299 -37.98 -21.48 -10.68
CA ILE A 299 -37.27 -22.36 -11.63
C ILE A 299 -38.27 -23.05 -12.58
N LEU A 300 -39.40 -23.52 -12.07
CA LEU A 300 -40.44 -24.17 -12.87
C LEU A 300 -41.13 -23.18 -13.83
N ALA A 301 -41.34 -21.93 -13.40
CA ALA A 301 -41.81 -20.86 -14.27
C ALA A 301 -40.78 -20.55 -15.37
N ASP A 302 -39.49 -20.43 -15.02
CA ASP A 302 -38.41 -20.22 -15.98
C ASP A 302 -38.28 -21.38 -16.98
N LEU A 303 -38.47 -22.63 -16.54
CA LEU A 303 -38.49 -23.81 -17.41
C LEU A 303 -39.69 -23.78 -18.36
N SER A 304 -40.86 -23.40 -17.86
CA SER A 304 -42.06 -23.19 -18.69
C SER A 304 -41.81 -22.11 -19.74
N ASP A 305 -41.23 -20.97 -19.37
CA ASP A 305 -40.97 -19.86 -20.29
C ASP A 305 -39.82 -20.16 -21.26
N TYR A 306 -38.85 -20.97 -20.86
CA TYR A 306 -37.75 -21.39 -21.72
C TYR A 306 -38.19 -22.42 -22.75
N THR A 307 -39.00 -23.41 -22.35
CA THR A 307 -39.45 -24.50 -23.21
C THR A 307 -40.76 -24.20 -23.95
N PHE A 308 -41.55 -23.26 -23.46
CA PHE A 308 -42.93 -22.97 -23.88
C PHE A 308 -43.92 -24.10 -23.58
N ILE A 309 -43.60 -24.97 -22.62
CA ILE A 309 -44.47 -26.07 -22.18
C ILE A 309 -45.06 -25.71 -20.82
N GLU A 310 -46.33 -25.32 -20.80
CA GLU A 310 -47.00 -24.77 -19.61
C GLU A 310 -47.04 -25.75 -18.43
N SER A 311 -47.12 -27.05 -18.69
CA SER A 311 -47.17 -28.09 -17.65
C SER A 311 -45.93 -28.09 -16.74
N PHE A 312 -44.79 -27.51 -17.16
CA PHE A 312 -43.61 -27.37 -16.29
C PHE A 312 -43.90 -26.56 -15.03
N LYS A 313 -44.81 -25.58 -15.07
CA LYS A 313 -45.23 -24.79 -13.87
C LYS A 313 -45.78 -25.65 -12.74
N THR A 314 -46.26 -26.85 -13.07
CA THR A 314 -46.89 -27.79 -12.13
C THR A 314 -46.07 -29.07 -11.95
N LEU A 315 -44.87 -29.15 -12.53
CA LEU A 315 -44.02 -30.33 -12.42
C LEU A 315 -43.60 -30.56 -10.97
N ARG A 316 -43.82 -31.77 -10.46
CA ARG A 316 -43.25 -32.24 -9.18
C ARG A 316 -42.42 -33.49 -9.46
N LEU A 317 -41.09 -33.36 -9.37
CA LEU A 317 -40.20 -34.49 -9.59
C LEU A 317 -40.45 -35.58 -8.54
N GLY A 318 -40.67 -36.82 -9.00
CA GLY A 318 -41.08 -37.95 -8.16
C GLY A 318 -42.60 -38.15 -8.01
N ASP A 319 -43.42 -37.19 -8.43
CA ASP A 319 -44.87 -37.36 -8.55
C ASP A 319 -45.25 -37.83 -9.96
N GLU A 320 -45.85 -39.02 -10.05
CA GLU A 320 -46.16 -39.66 -11.33
C GLU A 320 -47.15 -38.84 -12.17
N SER A 321 -48.16 -38.23 -11.55
CA SER A 321 -49.20 -37.51 -12.30
C SER A 321 -48.65 -36.26 -13.00
N SER A 322 -47.89 -35.43 -12.30
CA SER A 322 -47.30 -34.21 -12.86
C SER A 322 -46.20 -34.52 -13.87
N MET A 323 -45.34 -35.51 -13.61
CA MET A 323 -44.32 -35.95 -14.57
C MET A 323 -44.95 -36.47 -15.87
N ARG A 324 -46.06 -37.22 -15.78
CA ARG A 324 -46.79 -37.69 -16.97
C ARG A 324 -47.39 -36.54 -17.77
N LYS A 325 -48.01 -35.55 -17.11
CA LYS A 325 -48.52 -34.35 -17.82
C LYS A 325 -47.43 -33.62 -18.59
N VAL A 326 -46.27 -33.42 -17.98
CA VAL A 326 -45.11 -32.83 -18.66
C VAL A 326 -44.64 -33.72 -19.80
N ALA A 327 -44.51 -35.03 -19.56
CA ALA A 327 -44.06 -35.98 -20.58
C ALA A 327 -45.00 -36.02 -21.79
N GLU A 328 -46.32 -35.97 -21.59
CA GLU A 328 -47.32 -35.91 -22.66
C GLU A 328 -47.21 -34.62 -23.48
N ALA A 329 -47.15 -33.46 -22.83
CA ALA A 329 -47.00 -32.17 -23.51
C ALA A 329 -45.68 -32.09 -24.30
N PHE A 330 -44.59 -32.59 -23.70
CA PHE A 330 -43.27 -32.63 -24.33
C PHE A 330 -43.24 -33.61 -25.50
N ALA A 331 -43.83 -34.79 -25.35
CA ALA A 331 -43.94 -35.80 -26.39
C ALA A 331 -44.76 -35.31 -27.58
N ALA A 332 -45.83 -34.55 -27.35
CA ALA A 332 -46.62 -33.95 -28.43
C ALA A 332 -45.77 -33.00 -29.30
N VAL A 333 -44.91 -32.17 -28.67
CA VAL A 333 -43.98 -31.29 -29.39
C VAL A 333 -42.93 -32.11 -30.14
N MET A 334 -42.36 -33.13 -29.50
CA MET A 334 -41.32 -33.97 -30.09
C MET A 334 -41.87 -34.81 -31.25
N ASP A 335 -43.08 -35.33 -31.14
CA ASP A 335 -43.78 -36.04 -32.22
C ASP A 335 -44.07 -35.10 -33.39
N ASN A 336 -44.61 -33.89 -33.13
CA ASN A 336 -44.80 -32.90 -34.20
C ASN A 336 -43.49 -32.61 -34.94
N ARG A 337 -42.39 -32.38 -34.21
CA ARG A 337 -41.06 -32.17 -34.83
C ARG A 337 -40.62 -33.38 -35.66
N LEU A 338 -40.85 -34.61 -35.17
CA LEU A 338 -40.55 -35.83 -35.92
C LEU A 338 -41.39 -35.91 -37.22
N GLN A 339 -42.68 -35.59 -37.15
CA GLN A 339 -43.55 -35.54 -38.34
C GLN A 339 -43.07 -34.49 -39.35
N VAL A 340 -42.67 -33.30 -38.89
CA VAL A 340 -42.07 -32.29 -39.77
C VAL A 340 -40.77 -32.81 -40.41
N MET A 341 -39.91 -33.52 -39.65
CA MET A 341 -38.67 -34.10 -40.18
C MET A 341 -38.88 -35.15 -41.27
N LYS A 342 -39.97 -35.92 -41.21
CA LYS A 342 -40.30 -36.90 -42.26
C LYS A 342 -40.55 -36.24 -43.62
N SER A 343 -40.84 -34.95 -43.63
CA SER A 343 -40.97 -34.10 -44.83
C SER A 343 -39.81 -33.14 -45.03
N LEU A 344 -38.71 -33.30 -44.28
CA LEU A 344 -37.57 -32.39 -44.30
C LEU A 344 -36.97 -32.29 -45.70
N GLN A 345 -36.90 -31.07 -46.20
CA GLN A 345 -36.23 -30.74 -47.45
C GLN A 345 -35.01 -29.88 -47.15
N ALA A 346 -34.01 -29.97 -48.02
CA ALA A 346 -32.90 -29.03 -47.98
C ALA A 346 -33.46 -27.60 -48.18
N PRO A 347 -32.99 -26.60 -47.41
CA PRO A 347 -33.41 -25.22 -47.59
C PRO A 347 -33.24 -24.74 -49.04
N GLU A 348 -34.16 -23.90 -49.52
CA GLU A 348 -34.06 -23.31 -50.86
C GLU A 348 -32.74 -22.55 -51.00
N ASP A 349 -32.06 -22.82 -52.11
CA ASP A 349 -30.81 -22.18 -52.41
C ASP A 349 -31.02 -20.73 -52.86
N ASN A 350 -30.33 -19.78 -52.21
CA ASN A 350 -30.19 -18.45 -52.77
C ASN A 350 -29.29 -18.49 -54.04
N PHE A 351 -29.17 -17.38 -54.78
CA PHE A 351 -28.37 -17.35 -56.02
C PHE A 351 -26.91 -17.81 -55.82
N LYS A 352 -26.28 -17.49 -54.67
CA LYS A 352 -24.93 -17.96 -54.31
C LYS A 352 -24.91 -19.45 -53.96
N ASP A 353 -25.98 -19.97 -53.35
CA ASP A 353 -26.14 -21.37 -52.98
C ASP A 353 -26.42 -22.25 -54.20
N LYS A 354 -27.23 -21.77 -55.16
CA LYS A 354 -27.50 -22.46 -56.43
C LYS A 354 -26.20 -22.58 -57.20
N ALA A 355 -25.46 -21.48 -57.32
CA ALA A 355 -24.14 -21.47 -57.92
C ALA A 355 -23.16 -22.41 -57.22
N ARG A 356 -23.22 -22.59 -55.88
CA ARG A 356 -22.27 -23.43 -55.13
C ARG A 356 -22.64 -24.92 -55.09
N LYS A 357 -23.94 -25.28 -55.10
CA LYS A 357 -24.41 -26.66 -55.24
C LYS A 357 -24.21 -27.21 -56.65
N LEU A 358 -24.10 -26.33 -57.65
CA LEU A 358 -23.71 -26.59 -59.04
C LEU A 358 -22.25 -27.06 -59.22
N PHE A 359 -21.55 -27.44 -58.14
CA PHE A 359 -20.16 -27.86 -58.19
C PHE A 359 -19.84 -29.02 -57.24
N LEU A 360 -20.84 -29.83 -56.91
CA LEU A 360 -20.71 -30.94 -55.98
C LEU A 360 -20.59 -32.24 -56.77
N LYS A 361 -19.36 -32.76 -56.93
CA LYS A 361 -19.16 -34.17 -57.25
C LYS A 361 -19.96 -34.96 -56.22
N GLN A 362 -20.98 -35.75 -56.58
CA GLN A 362 -21.56 -36.68 -55.60
C GLN A 362 -20.47 -37.70 -55.26
N PRO A 363 -19.89 -37.71 -54.04
CA PRO A 363 -19.06 -38.82 -53.66
C PRO A 363 -19.97 -40.05 -53.53
N THR A 364 -19.45 -41.18 -54.00
CA THR A 364 -20.01 -42.50 -53.75
C THR A 364 -20.28 -42.64 -52.25
N SER A 365 -21.56 -42.64 -51.90
CA SER A 365 -22.16 -43.02 -50.61
C SER A 365 -21.23 -43.02 -49.39
N VAL A 366 -21.35 -41.99 -48.56
CA VAL A 366 -21.06 -42.10 -47.10
C VAL A 366 -22.18 -42.90 -46.39
N HIS A 367 -23.16 -43.38 -47.15
CA HIS A 367 -24.36 -44.06 -46.68
C HIS A 367 -24.46 -45.44 -47.34
N GLU A 368 -23.94 -46.44 -46.66
CA GLU A 368 -24.25 -47.87 -46.88
C GLU A 368 -23.77 -48.47 -48.22
N SER A 369 -22.82 -49.39 -48.13
CA SER A 369 -22.46 -50.31 -49.21
C SER A 369 -23.66 -51.18 -49.61
N ILE A 370 -24.14 -51.11 -50.87
CA ILE A 370 -24.62 -52.21 -51.76
C ILE A 370 -25.05 -51.62 -53.14
N PHE A 371 -24.58 -52.24 -54.23
CA PHE A 371 -24.82 -51.97 -55.68
C PHE A 371 -26.27 -52.43 -56.07
N ILE A 372 -27.04 -51.97 -57.08
CA ILE A 372 -26.88 -51.82 -58.56
C ILE A 372 -28.10 -50.98 -59.13
N PRO A 373 -28.28 -50.76 -60.46
CA PRO A 373 -28.05 -49.53 -61.22
C PRO A 373 -29.36 -48.83 -61.71
N HIS A 374 -29.29 -47.63 -62.30
CA HIS A 374 -30.02 -47.31 -63.55
C HIS A 374 -29.54 -46.00 -64.19
N GLU A 375 -29.92 -45.85 -65.45
CA GLU A 375 -29.19 -45.26 -66.58
C GLU A 375 -28.94 -43.74 -66.55
N MET A 376 -27.79 -43.38 -67.13
CA MET A 376 -27.33 -42.02 -67.36
C MET A 376 -28.04 -41.37 -68.55
N GLY A 377 -28.61 -40.19 -68.33
CA GLY A 377 -28.76 -39.12 -69.33
C GLY A 377 -27.71 -38.02 -69.10
N PRO A 378 -27.31 -37.24 -70.11
CA PRO A 378 -26.10 -36.45 -70.08
C PRO A 378 -26.29 -35.10 -69.36
N THR A 379 -25.67 -34.93 -68.20
CA THR A 379 -25.41 -33.61 -67.58
C THR A 379 -24.01 -33.63 -66.96
N ILE A 380 -23.03 -33.14 -67.73
CA ILE A 380 -21.58 -33.43 -67.59
C ILE A 380 -20.80 -32.35 -66.80
N TRP A 381 -21.44 -31.32 -66.23
CA TRP A 381 -20.78 -30.02 -66.06
C TRP A 381 -20.21 -29.64 -64.67
N GLU A 382 -20.27 -30.51 -63.66
CA GLU A 382 -19.81 -30.20 -62.28
C GLU A 382 -18.60 -31.00 -61.79
N GLU A 383 -18.10 -31.88 -62.65
CA GLU A 383 -16.96 -32.75 -62.38
C GLU A 383 -15.64 -31.96 -62.26
N PRO A 384 -14.66 -32.40 -61.43
CA PRO A 384 -13.32 -31.84 -61.45
C PRO A 384 -12.81 -31.81 -62.89
N PHE A 385 -12.11 -30.74 -63.27
CA PHE A 385 -11.74 -30.49 -64.66
C PHE A 385 -11.23 -31.73 -65.44
N PRO A 386 -10.41 -32.64 -64.88
CA PRO A 386 -10.01 -33.85 -65.60
C PRO A 386 -11.13 -34.85 -65.93
N VAL A 387 -12.11 -34.99 -65.04
CA VAL A 387 -13.26 -35.87 -65.25
C VAL A 387 -14.23 -35.25 -66.26
N LEU A 388 -14.43 -33.93 -66.18
CA LEU A 388 -15.14 -33.15 -67.20
C LEU A 388 -14.51 -33.32 -68.58
N VAL A 389 -13.19 -33.14 -68.69
CA VAL A 389 -12.44 -33.31 -69.94
C VAL A 389 -12.53 -34.74 -70.47
N LYS A 390 -12.56 -35.74 -69.59
CA LYS A 390 -12.75 -37.14 -69.99
C LYS A 390 -14.14 -37.38 -70.59
N ALA A 391 -15.20 -36.78 -70.05
CA ALA A 391 -16.55 -36.91 -70.58
C ALA A 391 -16.69 -36.30 -71.99
N PHE A 392 -15.94 -35.24 -72.30
CA PHE A 392 -15.90 -34.66 -73.65
C PHE A 392 -15.28 -35.58 -74.71
N THR A 393 -14.62 -36.67 -74.36
CA THR A 393 -14.04 -37.60 -75.35
C THR A 393 -15.08 -38.26 -76.25
N GLU A 394 -16.32 -38.36 -75.78
CA GLU A 394 -17.44 -38.97 -76.49
C GLU A 394 -18.19 -37.98 -77.41
N TRP A 395 -17.85 -36.68 -77.33
CA TRP A 395 -18.55 -35.62 -78.05
C TRP A 395 -18.03 -35.45 -79.49
N THR A 396 -18.97 -35.18 -80.40
CA THR A 396 -18.79 -35.07 -81.85
C THR A 396 -19.39 -33.78 -82.40
N ALA A 397 -19.18 -33.49 -83.69
CA ALA A 397 -19.73 -32.30 -84.35
C ALA A 397 -21.28 -32.27 -84.40
N LYS A 398 -21.94 -33.40 -84.10
CA LYS A 398 -23.41 -33.54 -84.08
C LYS A 398 -24.03 -33.18 -82.73
N ASP A 399 -23.22 -33.05 -81.68
CA ASP A 399 -23.68 -32.74 -80.33
C ASP A 399 -23.92 -31.22 -80.16
N ASP A 400 -24.83 -30.87 -79.25
CA ASP A 400 -25.21 -29.48 -78.98
C ASP A 400 -24.30 -28.85 -77.91
N PHE A 401 -23.34 -28.04 -78.35
CA PHE A 401 -22.43 -27.30 -77.47
C PHE A 401 -23.04 -25.97 -76.98
N SER A 402 -24.21 -25.56 -77.50
CA SER A 402 -24.85 -24.30 -77.10
C SER A 402 -25.27 -24.29 -75.62
N GLN A 403 -25.58 -25.47 -75.07
CA GLN A 403 -26.01 -25.66 -73.68
C GLN A 403 -24.87 -25.60 -72.65
N ILE A 404 -23.61 -25.43 -73.08
CA ILE A 404 -22.47 -25.47 -72.16
C ILE A 404 -22.33 -24.15 -71.40
N ASP A 405 -22.36 -24.23 -70.06
CA ASP A 405 -22.02 -23.10 -69.20
C ASP A 405 -20.49 -22.89 -69.19
N MET A 406 -20.03 -21.99 -70.06
CA MET A 406 -18.62 -21.63 -70.14
C MET A 406 -18.07 -21.06 -68.83
N THR A 407 -18.87 -20.35 -68.04
CA THR A 407 -18.43 -19.82 -66.74
C THR A 407 -18.16 -20.96 -65.75
N ALA A 408 -18.97 -22.02 -65.76
CA ALA A 408 -18.73 -23.22 -64.96
C ALA A 408 -17.44 -23.95 -65.37
N VAL A 409 -17.20 -24.12 -66.67
CA VAL A 409 -15.98 -24.77 -67.20
C VAL A 409 -14.72 -24.00 -66.80
N VAL A 410 -14.76 -22.66 -66.89
CA VAL A 410 -13.67 -21.78 -66.47
C VAL A 410 -13.38 -21.91 -64.98
N ASN A 411 -14.43 -21.93 -64.14
CA ASN A 411 -14.29 -22.10 -62.71
C ASN A 411 -13.65 -23.46 -62.35
N GLN A 412 -14.01 -24.53 -63.06
CA GLN A 412 -13.38 -25.85 -62.85
C GLN A 412 -11.91 -25.86 -63.26
N LEU A 413 -11.54 -25.22 -64.38
CA LEU A 413 -10.14 -25.05 -64.77
C LEU A 413 -9.34 -24.26 -63.72
N ASN A 414 -9.90 -23.15 -63.21
CA ASN A 414 -9.25 -22.35 -62.17
C ASN A 414 -9.04 -23.14 -60.87
N ARG A 415 -10.02 -23.97 -60.46
CA ARG A 415 -9.86 -24.89 -59.31
C ARG A 415 -8.81 -25.97 -59.54
N TYR A 416 -8.71 -26.48 -60.77
CA TYR A 416 -7.66 -27.43 -61.15
C TYR A 416 -6.27 -26.78 -61.04
N ILE A 417 -6.13 -25.54 -61.51
CA ILE A 417 -4.91 -24.75 -61.34
C ILE A 417 -4.59 -24.55 -59.85
N ASP A 418 -5.59 -24.22 -59.02
CA ASP A 418 -5.40 -24.05 -57.58
C ASP A 418 -4.91 -25.30 -56.88
N PHE A 419 -5.52 -26.43 -57.20
CA PHE A 419 -5.13 -27.73 -56.65
C PHE A 419 -3.65 -27.98 -56.90
N TRP A 420 -3.19 -27.88 -58.15
CA TRP A 420 -1.80 -28.16 -58.48
C TRP A 420 -0.82 -27.09 -57.99
N ALA A 421 -1.21 -25.82 -57.98
CA ALA A 421 -0.42 -24.76 -57.35
C ALA A 421 -0.26 -25.03 -55.83
N GLN A 422 -1.31 -25.48 -55.15
CA GLN A 422 -1.28 -25.81 -53.73
C GLN A 422 -0.47 -27.09 -53.45
N GLN A 423 -0.61 -28.15 -54.26
CA GLN A 423 0.21 -29.36 -54.12
C GLN A 423 1.70 -29.04 -54.30
N GLY A 424 2.03 -28.18 -55.26
CA GLY A 424 3.40 -27.71 -55.46
C GLY A 424 3.98 -27.04 -54.22
N GLU A 425 3.16 -26.23 -53.56
CA GLU A 425 3.54 -25.49 -52.36
C GLU A 425 3.64 -26.35 -51.10
N LEU A 426 2.68 -27.27 -50.89
CA LEU A 426 2.60 -28.11 -49.69
C LEU A 426 3.66 -29.20 -49.65
N LEU A 427 4.15 -29.62 -50.83
CA LEU A 427 5.11 -30.72 -50.97
C LEU A 427 6.46 -30.26 -51.54
N ASN A 428 6.68 -28.96 -51.68
CA ASN A 428 7.84 -28.34 -52.34
C ASN A 428 8.17 -28.95 -53.71
N LEU A 429 7.15 -29.25 -54.52
CA LEU A 429 7.37 -29.89 -55.83
C LEU A 429 8.03 -28.95 -56.84
N TRP A 430 8.05 -27.64 -56.55
CA TRP A 430 8.84 -26.65 -57.28
C TRP A 430 10.34 -26.96 -57.25
N GLY A 431 10.81 -27.68 -56.22
CA GLY A 431 12.23 -27.95 -56.01
C GLY A 431 13.00 -26.71 -55.58
N ASN A 432 12.32 -25.74 -54.96
CA ASN A 432 12.97 -24.52 -54.51
C ASN A 432 13.73 -24.78 -53.21
N ASN A 433 15.05 -24.54 -53.24
CA ASN A 433 15.91 -24.65 -52.07
C ASN A 433 16.34 -23.28 -51.54
N ASN A 434 15.96 -22.19 -52.23
CA ASN A 434 16.28 -20.83 -51.82
C ASN A 434 15.14 -20.27 -50.94
N PRO A 435 15.43 -19.84 -49.70
CA PRO A 435 14.40 -19.35 -48.79
C PRO A 435 13.85 -17.96 -49.14
N SER A 436 14.48 -17.22 -50.05
CA SER A 436 14.12 -15.81 -50.34
C SER A 436 14.02 -15.50 -51.84
N GLN A 437 14.03 -16.49 -52.72
CA GLN A 437 13.90 -16.27 -54.16
C GLN A 437 13.18 -17.43 -54.83
N ASN A 438 12.45 -17.17 -55.91
CA ASN A 438 11.84 -18.22 -56.72
C ASN A 438 12.80 -18.87 -57.71
N ILE A 439 12.40 -20.03 -58.21
CA ILE A 439 13.12 -20.85 -59.20
C ILE A 439 13.38 -20.13 -60.54
N PHE A 440 12.67 -19.03 -60.84
CA PHE A 440 12.85 -18.26 -62.08
C PHE A 440 13.93 -17.19 -61.97
N SER A 441 14.33 -16.84 -60.74
CA SER A 441 15.34 -15.81 -60.47
C SER A 441 16.66 -16.00 -61.23
N PRO A 442 17.23 -17.22 -61.37
CA PRO A 442 18.44 -17.44 -62.17
C PRO A 442 18.26 -17.24 -63.69
N PHE A 443 17.02 -17.22 -64.18
CA PHE A 443 16.67 -17.09 -65.60
C PHE A 443 16.21 -15.68 -65.97
N ALA A 444 16.08 -14.81 -64.96
CA ALA A 444 15.84 -13.39 -65.10
C ALA A 444 17.04 -12.71 -65.77
N ASP A 445 16.79 -11.79 -66.72
CA ASP A 445 17.83 -10.91 -67.24
C ASP A 445 18.19 -9.85 -66.18
N GLY A 446 19.47 -9.51 -66.04
CA GLY A 446 19.93 -8.43 -65.17
C GLY A 446 19.40 -7.03 -65.56
N SER A 447 18.75 -6.92 -66.73
CA SER A 447 18.03 -5.73 -67.18
C SER A 447 16.55 -5.66 -66.76
N LEU A 448 16.00 -6.70 -66.10
CA LEU A 448 14.61 -6.70 -65.64
C LEU A 448 14.42 -5.62 -64.58
N ALA A 449 13.78 -4.54 -65.07
CA ALA A 449 13.88 -3.22 -64.50
C ALA A 449 13.21 -3.14 -63.12
N PRO A 450 13.71 -2.25 -62.23
CA PRO A 450 12.93 -1.76 -61.08
C PRO A 450 11.63 -1.04 -61.49
N LYS A 451 11.27 -1.03 -62.78
CA LYS A 451 10.11 -0.34 -63.34
C LYS A 451 9.04 -1.36 -63.70
N SER A 452 7.79 -0.98 -63.46
CA SER A 452 6.63 -1.77 -63.83
C SER A 452 6.49 -1.89 -65.35
N VAL A 453 6.19 -3.10 -65.82
CA VAL A 453 5.79 -3.40 -67.19
C VAL A 453 4.36 -3.90 -67.13
N ARG A 454 3.44 -3.17 -67.77
CA ARG A 454 1.99 -3.47 -67.76
C ARG A 454 1.41 -3.63 -66.34
N GLY A 455 1.83 -2.77 -65.41
CA GLY A 455 1.32 -2.75 -64.04
C GLY A 455 1.94 -3.76 -63.07
N HIS A 456 3.01 -4.45 -63.46
CA HIS A 456 3.76 -5.35 -62.55
C HIS A 456 5.27 -5.09 -62.67
N ALA A 457 5.96 -4.99 -61.53
CA ALA A 457 7.43 -5.05 -61.47
C ALA A 457 7.89 -6.49 -61.17
N TYR A 458 9.15 -6.81 -61.50
CA TYR A 458 9.74 -8.11 -61.17
C TYR A 458 10.12 -8.16 -59.67
N ILE A 459 9.67 -9.20 -58.96
CA ILE A 459 9.91 -9.40 -57.52
C ILE A 459 10.51 -10.79 -57.29
N TYR A 460 11.81 -10.88 -57.01
CA TYR A 460 12.50 -12.17 -56.84
C TYR A 460 11.81 -13.12 -55.85
N GLN A 461 11.07 -12.57 -54.88
CA GLN A 461 10.38 -13.28 -53.82
C GLN A 461 9.00 -13.83 -54.18
N TYR A 462 8.44 -13.58 -55.36
CA TYR A 462 7.13 -14.18 -55.71
C TYR A 462 7.15 -15.69 -55.55
N ARG A 463 6.21 -16.28 -54.81
CA ARG A 463 6.09 -17.74 -54.72
C ARG A 463 5.60 -18.32 -56.06
N GLU A 464 6.10 -19.50 -56.41
CA GLU A 464 5.76 -20.19 -57.64
C GLU A 464 4.27 -20.48 -57.73
N ALA A 465 3.65 -20.92 -56.62
CA ALA A 465 2.21 -21.15 -56.58
C ALA A 465 1.40 -19.87 -56.89
N THR A 466 1.86 -18.70 -56.43
CA THR A 466 1.26 -17.40 -56.74
C THR A 466 1.36 -17.10 -58.23
N LEU A 467 2.55 -17.26 -58.81
CA LEU A 467 2.78 -17.04 -60.24
C LEU A 467 1.95 -18.00 -61.10
N MET A 468 1.85 -19.27 -60.72
CA MET A 468 1.04 -20.28 -61.41
C MET A 468 -0.43 -19.87 -61.45
N ARG A 469 -1.01 -19.46 -60.31
CA ARG A 469 -2.40 -18.98 -60.24
C ARG A 469 -2.59 -17.74 -61.10
N ARG A 470 -1.79 -16.70 -60.85
CA ARG A 470 -1.99 -15.41 -61.52
C ARG A 470 -1.84 -15.50 -63.02
N MET A 471 -0.83 -16.21 -63.52
CA MET A 471 -0.62 -16.28 -64.97
C MET A 471 -1.55 -17.24 -65.70
N SER A 472 -2.21 -18.15 -64.99
CA SER A 472 -3.01 -19.21 -65.60
C SER A 472 -4.51 -19.07 -65.43
N TYR A 473 -4.96 -18.32 -64.41
CA TYR A 473 -6.37 -18.08 -64.18
C TYR A 473 -7.03 -17.45 -65.40
N SER A 474 -8.16 -18.02 -65.80
CA SER A 474 -8.98 -17.49 -66.89
C SER A 474 -10.15 -16.68 -66.32
N TYR A 475 -10.39 -15.49 -66.86
CA TYR A 475 -11.51 -14.62 -66.47
C TYR A 475 -12.24 -14.12 -67.71
N LYS A 476 -13.53 -13.80 -67.53
CA LYS A 476 -14.37 -13.25 -68.59
C LYS A 476 -14.06 -11.76 -68.76
N PHE A 477 -13.53 -11.39 -69.91
CA PHE A 477 -13.27 -10.01 -70.31
C PHE A 477 -14.32 -9.57 -71.34
N VAL A 478 -15.01 -8.46 -71.06
CA VAL A 478 -16.05 -7.89 -71.93
C VAL A 478 -15.59 -6.51 -72.39
N ASP A 479 -15.55 -6.28 -73.69
CA ASP A 479 -15.26 -4.98 -74.29
C ASP A 479 -16.20 -4.70 -75.48
N GLU A 480 -16.10 -3.50 -76.06
CA GLU A 480 -16.92 -3.09 -77.21
C GLU A 480 -16.76 -4.02 -78.43
N LYS A 481 -15.60 -4.68 -78.56
CA LYS A 481 -15.31 -5.63 -79.66
C LYS A 481 -15.82 -7.05 -79.37
N ASN A 482 -16.02 -7.39 -78.10
CA ASN A 482 -16.44 -8.70 -77.61
C ASN A 482 -17.60 -8.55 -76.59
N PRO A 483 -18.79 -8.10 -77.02
CA PRO A 483 -19.92 -7.83 -76.11
C PRO A 483 -20.44 -9.09 -75.38
N GLN A 484 -20.18 -10.28 -75.93
CA GLN A 484 -20.50 -11.57 -75.28
C GLN A 484 -19.41 -12.05 -74.29
N GLY A 485 -18.27 -11.36 -74.25
CA GLY A 485 -17.09 -11.66 -73.44
C GLY A 485 -16.18 -12.73 -74.04
N VAL A 486 -14.87 -12.56 -73.90
CA VAL A 486 -13.80 -13.54 -74.20
C VAL A 486 -13.14 -13.97 -72.90
N PHE A 487 -12.65 -15.20 -72.81
CA PHE A 487 -11.83 -15.60 -71.67
C PHE A 487 -10.37 -15.24 -71.93
N ALA A 488 -9.75 -14.57 -70.96
CA ALA A 488 -8.35 -14.15 -71.01
C ALA A 488 -7.63 -14.54 -69.72
N THR A 489 -6.30 -14.57 -69.76
CA THR A 489 -5.44 -14.83 -68.60
C THR A 489 -4.70 -13.57 -68.14
N HIS A 490 -4.44 -13.44 -66.84
CA HIS A 490 -3.72 -12.26 -66.34
C HIS A 490 -2.26 -12.42 -66.75
N ARG A 491 -1.68 -11.37 -67.32
CA ARG A 491 -0.28 -11.40 -67.76
C ARG A 491 0.59 -10.67 -66.77
N ILE A 492 1.44 -11.41 -66.06
CA ILE A 492 2.55 -10.83 -65.31
C ILE A 492 3.76 -10.79 -66.24
N SER A 493 3.75 -9.81 -67.15
CA SER A 493 4.72 -9.73 -68.25
C SER A 493 6.21 -9.84 -67.84
N PRO A 494 6.67 -9.33 -66.68
CA PRO A 494 8.05 -9.55 -66.24
C PRO A 494 8.48 -11.02 -66.10
N TYR A 495 7.56 -11.97 -65.91
CA TYR A 495 7.87 -13.38 -65.67
C TYR A 495 7.81 -14.27 -66.90
N GLU A 496 7.24 -13.81 -68.01
CA GLU A 496 7.02 -14.64 -69.20
C GLU A 496 8.34 -15.16 -69.79
N ASN A 497 9.34 -14.29 -69.95
CA ASN A 497 10.65 -14.67 -70.47
C ASN A 497 11.46 -15.56 -69.51
N PRO A 498 11.58 -15.21 -68.20
CA PRO A 498 12.23 -16.09 -67.22
C PRO A 498 11.63 -17.49 -67.18
N ILE A 499 10.30 -17.61 -67.20
CA ILE A 499 9.61 -18.90 -67.16
C ILE A 499 9.84 -19.69 -68.44
N ALA A 500 9.77 -19.06 -69.62
CA ALA A 500 10.06 -19.72 -70.88
C ALA A 500 11.49 -20.32 -70.91
N ARG A 501 12.48 -19.57 -70.42
CA ARG A 501 13.86 -20.03 -70.29
C ARG A 501 13.99 -21.18 -69.28
N TYR A 502 13.32 -21.08 -68.13
CA TYR A 502 13.30 -22.14 -67.12
C TYR A 502 12.72 -23.44 -67.68
N VAL A 503 11.57 -23.38 -68.36
CA VAL A 503 10.91 -24.55 -68.96
C VAL A 503 11.76 -25.18 -70.06
N ALA A 504 12.42 -24.37 -70.89
CA ALA A 504 13.34 -24.88 -71.91
C ALA A 504 14.53 -25.64 -71.31
N ALA A 505 15.04 -25.19 -70.16
CA ALA A 505 16.12 -25.86 -69.44
C ALA A 505 15.65 -27.06 -68.60
N ASN A 506 14.40 -27.05 -68.13
CA ASN A 506 13.84 -28.04 -67.21
C ASN A 506 12.48 -28.58 -67.69
N PRO A 507 12.43 -29.31 -68.83
CA PRO A 507 11.17 -29.72 -69.48
C PRO A 507 10.33 -30.71 -68.66
N ASP A 508 10.95 -31.48 -67.77
CA ASP A 508 10.29 -32.47 -66.90
C ASP A 508 10.06 -31.96 -65.46
N SER A 509 10.31 -30.67 -65.21
CA SER A 509 10.02 -30.04 -63.91
C SER A 509 8.53 -30.06 -63.58
N TYR A 510 8.19 -30.02 -62.29
CA TYR A 510 6.80 -29.92 -61.85
C TYR A 510 6.08 -28.70 -62.43
N TRP A 511 6.76 -27.55 -62.53
CA TRP A 511 6.21 -26.37 -63.19
C TRP A 511 5.88 -26.63 -64.66
N ALA A 512 6.82 -27.22 -65.43
CA ALA A 512 6.59 -27.52 -66.84
C ALA A 512 5.44 -28.52 -67.02
N LEU A 513 5.33 -29.53 -66.16
CA LEU A 513 4.22 -30.48 -66.16
C LEU A 513 2.87 -29.79 -65.89
N CYS A 514 2.79 -28.94 -64.85
CA CYS A 514 1.62 -28.11 -64.55
C CYS A 514 1.25 -27.22 -65.74
N GLN A 515 2.21 -26.46 -66.26
CA GLN A 515 2.02 -25.52 -67.36
C GLN A 515 1.48 -26.23 -68.62
N ASN A 516 2.00 -27.41 -68.95
CA ASN A 516 1.54 -28.18 -70.11
C ASN A 516 0.06 -28.62 -69.97
N ALA A 517 -0.33 -29.19 -68.82
CA ALA A 517 -1.71 -29.59 -68.60
C ALA A 517 -2.68 -28.40 -68.57
N VAL A 518 -2.28 -27.31 -67.91
CA VAL A 518 -3.08 -26.08 -67.82
C VAL A 518 -3.24 -25.42 -69.20
N THR A 519 -2.17 -25.39 -70.01
CA THR A 519 -2.20 -24.83 -71.37
C THR A 519 -3.17 -25.61 -72.25
N GLU A 520 -3.14 -26.94 -72.22
CA GLU A 520 -4.11 -27.77 -72.95
C GLU A 520 -5.54 -27.55 -72.44
N GLY A 521 -5.73 -27.37 -71.12
CA GLY A 521 -7.02 -27.00 -70.54
C GLY A 521 -7.55 -25.65 -71.04
N GLN A 522 -6.68 -24.66 -71.17
CA GLN A 522 -7.02 -23.35 -71.75
C GLN A 522 -7.33 -23.45 -73.25
N ILE A 523 -6.62 -24.30 -74.01
CA ILE A 523 -6.92 -24.55 -75.43
C ILE A 523 -8.30 -25.19 -75.57
N ILE A 524 -8.63 -26.20 -74.77
CA ILE A 524 -9.97 -26.83 -74.72
C ILE A 524 -11.04 -25.75 -74.55
N LEU A 525 -10.86 -24.86 -73.57
CA LEU A 525 -11.81 -23.78 -73.25
C LEU A 525 -11.96 -22.78 -74.42
N ASN A 526 -10.86 -22.35 -75.02
CA ASN A 526 -10.89 -21.43 -76.15
C ASN A 526 -11.56 -22.05 -77.39
N THR A 527 -11.23 -23.30 -77.72
CA THR A 527 -11.85 -24.02 -78.83
C THR A 527 -13.35 -24.25 -78.58
N LEU A 528 -13.73 -24.57 -77.34
CA LEU A 528 -15.12 -24.72 -76.95
C LEU A 528 -15.93 -23.43 -77.13
N GLN A 529 -15.34 -22.29 -76.75
CA GLN A 529 -15.96 -20.98 -76.96
C GLN A 529 -16.16 -20.65 -78.45
N ILE A 530 -15.20 -21.04 -79.30
CA ILE A 530 -15.31 -20.87 -80.76
C ILE A 530 -16.47 -21.72 -81.31
N ILE A 531 -16.55 -22.99 -80.91
CA ILE A 531 -17.63 -23.92 -81.32
C ILE A 531 -19.00 -23.39 -80.89
N GLN A 532 -19.13 -22.96 -79.62
CA GLN A 532 -20.39 -22.43 -79.09
C GLN A 532 -20.85 -21.16 -79.82
N ARG A 533 -19.93 -20.23 -80.13
CA ARG A 533 -20.23 -19.02 -80.90
C ARG A 533 -20.69 -19.32 -82.33
N ALA A 534 -20.11 -20.32 -82.98
CA ALA A 534 -20.53 -20.76 -84.30
C ALA A 534 -21.96 -21.32 -84.28
N GLN A 535 -22.27 -22.20 -83.32
CA GLN A 535 -23.60 -22.79 -83.17
C GLN A 535 -24.68 -21.76 -82.79
N LEU A 536 -24.38 -20.82 -81.88
CA LEU A 536 -25.28 -19.70 -81.54
C LEU A 536 -25.58 -18.80 -82.74
N SER A 537 -24.69 -18.77 -83.73
CA SER A 537 -24.87 -18.05 -85.00
C SER A 537 -25.54 -18.89 -86.09
N SER A 538 -26.09 -20.06 -85.73
CA SER A 538 -26.69 -21.06 -86.66
C SER A 538 -25.73 -21.58 -87.73
N ILE A 539 -24.42 -21.49 -87.50
CA ILE A 539 -23.38 -22.06 -88.37
C ILE A 539 -22.97 -23.42 -87.76
N PRO A 540 -23.04 -24.53 -88.53
CA PRO A 540 -22.54 -25.81 -88.02
C PRO A 540 -21.02 -25.70 -87.73
N PRO A 541 -20.54 -26.24 -86.61
CA PRO A 541 -19.13 -26.15 -86.26
C PRO A 541 -18.28 -26.90 -87.30
N ASP A 542 -17.20 -26.27 -87.76
CA ASP A 542 -16.28 -26.84 -88.73
C ASP A 542 -15.62 -28.13 -88.19
N GLU A 543 -15.57 -29.18 -89.02
CA GLU A 543 -15.04 -30.49 -88.62
C GLU A 543 -13.58 -30.40 -88.16
N ASN A 544 -12.76 -29.51 -88.73
CA ASN A 544 -11.38 -29.33 -88.30
C ASN A 544 -11.28 -28.71 -86.90
N THR A 545 -12.21 -27.82 -86.54
CA THR A 545 -12.30 -27.21 -85.22
C THR A 545 -12.68 -28.24 -84.15
N VAL A 546 -13.61 -29.15 -84.45
CA VAL A 546 -13.99 -30.25 -83.55
C VAL A 546 -12.87 -31.29 -83.42
N LEU A 547 -12.15 -31.60 -84.51
CA LEU A 547 -10.95 -32.44 -84.46
C LEU A 547 -9.85 -31.81 -83.60
N GLY A 548 -9.67 -30.48 -83.69
CA GLY A 548 -8.77 -29.71 -82.82
C GLY A 548 -9.15 -29.85 -81.34
N PHE A 549 -10.45 -29.72 -81.01
CA PHE A 549 -10.98 -29.91 -79.66
C PHE A 549 -10.68 -31.33 -79.12
N GLN A 550 -10.96 -32.38 -79.90
CA GLN A 550 -10.68 -33.76 -79.52
C GLN A 550 -9.18 -34.03 -79.33
N LYS A 551 -8.32 -33.39 -80.13
CA LYS A 551 -6.86 -33.48 -79.97
C LYS A 551 -6.41 -32.87 -78.65
N SER A 552 -6.89 -31.68 -78.30
CA SER A 552 -6.55 -31.02 -77.03
C SER A 552 -7.06 -31.79 -75.81
N ILE A 553 -8.23 -32.45 -75.90
CA ILE A 553 -8.71 -33.37 -74.85
C ILE A 553 -7.72 -34.51 -74.62
N LYS A 554 -7.27 -35.18 -75.69
CA LYS A 554 -6.28 -36.29 -75.58
C LYS A 554 -4.97 -35.80 -74.98
N ASN A 555 -4.48 -34.64 -75.42
CA ASN A 555 -3.27 -34.03 -74.89
C ASN A 555 -3.41 -33.69 -73.40
N PHE A 556 -4.53 -33.06 -73.01
CA PHE A 556 -4.81 -32.75 -71.61
C PHE A 556 -4.78 -34.01 -70.73
N LEU A 557 -5.50 -35.07 -71.12
CA LEU A 557 -5.55 -36.31 -70.34
C LEU A 557 -4.17 -36.96 -70.20
N TYR A 558 -3.36 -36.92 -71.27
CA TYR A 558 -1.97 -37.39 -71.25
C TYR A 558 -1.11 -36.58 -70.26
N HIS A 559 -1.19 -35.25 -70.29
CA HIS A 559 -0.42 -34.40 -69.39
C HIS A 559 -0.90 -34.48 -67.94
N ASN A 560 -2.22 -34.57 -67.71
CA ASN A 560 -2.80 -34.80 -66.38
C ASN A 560 -2.34 -36.14 -65.79
N GLU A 561 -2.34 -37.21 -66.57
CA GLU A 561 -1.83 -38.50 -66.10
C GLU A 561 -0.35 -38.45 -65.74
N LYS A 562 0.47 -37.73 -66.51
CA LYS A 562 1.88 -37.49 -66.16
C LYS A 562 2.03 -36.77 -64.82
N LEU A 563 1.22 -35.74 -64.56
CA LEU A 563 1.16 -35.01 -63.29
C LEU A 563 0.79 -35.92 -62.12
N GLU A 564 -0.26 -36.72 -62.27
CA GLU A 564 -0.69 -37.66 -61.23
C GLU A 564 0.37 -38.73 -60.94
N ARG A 565 1.06 -39.24 -61.97
CA ARG A 565 2.16 -40.19 -61.80
C ARG A 565 3.35 -39.54 -61.10
N PHE A 566 3.71 -38.31 -61.47
CA PHE A 566 4.76 -37.54 -60.81
C PHE A 566 4.46 -37.38 -59.31
N LEU A 567 3.24 -36.97 -58.97
CA LEU A 567 2.82 -36.82 -57.56
C LEU A 567 2.90 -38.14 -56.79
N LYS A 568 2.46 -39.27 -57.38
CA LYS A 568 2.49 -40.60 -56.74
C LYS A 568 3.90 -41.13 -56.46
N GLN A 569 4.90 -40.68 -57.21
CA GLN A 569 6.28 -41.15 -57.10
C GLN A 569 7.12 -40.32 -56.11
N MET A 570 6.60 -39.17 -55.66
CA MET A 570 7.35 -38.27 -54.80
C MET A 570 7.12 -38.55 -53.30
N PRO A 571 8.19 -38.57 -52.49
CA PRO A 571 8.06 -38.66 -51.05
C PRO A 571 7.50 -37.33 -50.49
N PRO A 572 6.61 -37.37 -49.48
CA PRO A 572 6.10 -36.16 -48.85
C PRO A 572 7.23 -35.39 -48.16
N GLN A 573 7.52 -34.18 -48.64
CA GLN A 573 8.43 -33.24 -48.00
C GLN A 573 7.61 -32.15 -47.31
N LYS A 574 7.88 -31.91 -46.02
CA LYS A 574 7.25 -30.80 -45.29
C LYS A 574 7.87 -29.49 -45.74
N THR A 575 7.03 -28.49 -46.02
CA THR A 575 7.46 -27.14 -46.35
C THR A 575 7.31 -26.20 -45.17
N ASN A 576 8.13 -25.14 -45.13
CA ASN A 576 8.00 -24.06 -44.16
C ASN A 576 7.03 -22.98 -44.63
N SER A 577 6.18 -23.26 -45.62
CA SER A 577 5.32 -22.28 -46.27
C SER A 577 4.30 -21.63 -45.35
N GLY A 578 3.93 -22.29 -44.25
CA GLY A 578 3.05 -21.76 -43.21
C GLY A 578 3.74 -20.81 -42.20
N GLN A 579 5.06 -20.64 -42.30
CA GLN A 579 5.85 -19.76 -41.41
C GLN A 579 6.20 -18.42 -42.06
N TYR A 580 5.84 -18.21 -43.33
CA TYR A 580 6.16 -16.98 -44.05
C TYR A 580 5.21 -15.84 -43.66
N SER A 581 5.74 -14.61 -43.69
CA SER A 581 5.00 -13.40 -43.35
C SER A 581 3.99 -12.94 -44.42
N SER A 582 3.98 -13.60 -45.59
CA SER A 582 3.14 -13.30 -46.75
C SER A 582 2.58 -14.58 -47.37
N GLU A 583 1.34 -14.51 -47.86
CA GLU A 583 0.73 -15.58 -48.67
C GLU A 583 1.31 -15.64 -50.09
N PHE A 584 1.87 -14.54 -50.58
CA PHE A 584 2.26 -14.38 -51.98
C PHE A 584 3.77 -14.43 -52.22
N PHE A 585 4.55 -13.99 -51.23
CA PHE A 585 6.00 -13.83 -51.33
C PHE A 585 6.74 -14.71 -50.31
N TYR A 586 7.93 -15.17 -50.69
CA TYR A 586 8.94 -15.63 -49.75
C TYR A 586 9.35 -14.48 -48.82
N PRO A 587 9.92 -14.77 -47.63
CA PRO A 587 10.35 -13.75 -46.69
C PRO A 587 11.24 -12.67 -47.31
N ILE A 588 10.84 -11.40 -47.17
CA ILE A 588 11.60 -10.21 -47.59
C ILE A 588 12.19 -9.56 -46.33
N PRO A 589 13.52 -9.56 -46.14
CA PRO A 589 14.16 -8.84 -45.05
C PRO A 589 13.90 -7.33 -45.13
N LYS A 590 13.76 -6.65 -43.98
CA LYS A 590 13.50 -5.19 -43.93
C LYS A 590 14.55 -4.36 -44.67
N GLN A 591 15.83 -4.78 -44.65
CA GLN A 591 16.90 -4.11 -45.41
C GLN A 591 16.68 -4.22 -46.92
N GLU A 592 16.25 -5.38 -47.40
CA GLU A 592 15.95 -5.60 -48.81
C GLU A 592 14.72 -4.80 -49.25
N LEU A 593 13.68 -4.76 -48.42
CA LEU A 593 12.49 -3.94 -48.63
C LEU A 593 12.83 -2.45 -48.81
N LYS A 594 13.80 -1.92 -48.06
CA LYS A 594 14.27 -0.53 -48.18
C LYS A 594 15.05 -0.25 -49.48
N MET A 595 15.67 -1.28 -50.07
CA MET A 595 16.38 -1.18 -51.35
C MET A 595 15.45 -1.34 -52.55
N MET A 596 14.20 -1.80 -52.35
CA MET A 596 13.24 -1.96 -53.43
C MET A 596 12.79 -0.61 -54.01
N SER A 597 12.49 -0.62 -55.31
CA SER A 597 11.97 0.55 -56.00
C SER A 597 10.52 0.84 -55.63
N ALA A 598 10.07 2.07 -55.94
CA ALA A 598 8.69 2.49 -55.78
C ALA A 598 7.70 1.55 -56.52
N ASP A 599 8.00 1.18 -57.77
CA ASP A 599 7.14 0.28 -58.56
C ASP A 599 7.14 -1.16 -58.01
N GLN A 600 8.23 -1.62 -57.38
CA GLN A 600 8.30 -2.92 -56.71
C GLN A 600 7.46 -2.95 -55.43
N LEU A 601 7.61 -1.95 -54.58
CA LEU A 601 6.83 -1.82 -53.34
C LEU A 601 5.33 -1.69 -53.65
N ALA A 602 4.96 -0.92 -54.68
CA ALA A 602 3.57 -0.81 -55.14
C ALA A 602 3.04 -2.16 -55.67
N THR A 603 3.87 -2.90 -56.41
CA THR A 603 3.51 -4.25 -56.88
C THR A 603 3.25 -5.20 -55.70
N ILE A 604 4.08 -5.15 -54.65
CA ILE A 604 3.91 -5.94 -53.43
C ILE A 604 2.60 -5.55 -52.72
N CYS A 605 2.38 -4.26 -52.47
CA CYS A 605 1.18 -3.80 -51.75
C CYS A 605 -0.12 -4.18 -52.47
N LEU A 606 -0.17 -4.00 -53.79
CA LEU A 606 -1.35 -4.39 -54.58
C LEU A 606 -1.58 -5.90 -54.57
N GLU A 607 -0.51 -6.70 -54.50
CA GLU A 607 -0.62 -8.14 -54.40
C GLU A 607 -1.09 -8.59 -53.02
N GLU A 608 -0.53 -8.02 -51.94
CA GLU A 608 -0.89 -8.28 -50.54
C GLU A 608 -2.36 -7.96 -50.23
N LEU A 609 -2.95 -6.98 -50.91
CA LEU A 609 -4.38 -6.67 -50.77
C LEU A 609 -5.31 -7.78 -51.30
N ASN A 610 -4.79 -8.79 -52.00
CA ASN A 610 -5.54 -9.98 -52.34
C ASN A 610 -5.62 -11.01 -51.20
N ALA A 611 -4.85 -10.83 -50.13
CA ALA A 611 -4.86 -11.76 -49.00
C ALA A 611 -6.19 -11.69 -48.25
N TRP A 612 -6.57 -12.82 -47.64
CA TRP A 612 -7.75 -12.88 -46.80
C TRP A 612 -7.57 -12.08 -45.50
N GLU A 613 -6.35 -12.06 -44.97
CA GLU A 613 -5.94 -11.28 -43.81
C GLU A 613 -4.75 -10.38 -44.17
N VAL A 614 -4.64 -9.25 -43.47
CA VAL A 614 -3.50 -8.35 -43.61
C VAL A 614 -2.21 -9.11 -43.28
N SER A 615 -1.27 -9.09 -44.22
CA SER A 615 0.04 -9.69 -43.99
C SER A 615 0.94 -8.79 -43.16
N ALA A 616 1.84 -9.41 -42.40
CA ALA A 616 2.86 -8.68 -41.65
C ALA A 616 3.76 -7.85 -42.59
N LEU A 617 3.99 -8.34 -43.83
CA LEU A 617 4.72 -7.60 -44.86
C LEU A 617 4.01 -6.30 -45.26
N LEU A 618 2.69 -6.34 -45.47
CA LEU A 618 1.92 -5.14 -45.80
C LEU A 618 1.96 -4.12 -44.65
N THR A 619 1.79 -4.60 -43.41
CA THR A 619 1.89 -3.75 -42.22
C THR A 619 3.29 -3.15 -42.06
N ASP A 620 4.36 -3.91 -42.33
CA ASP A 620 5.74 -3.40 -42.30
C ASP A 620 5.97 -2.28 -43.32
N ILE A 621 5.41 -2.39 -44.54
CA ILE A 621 5.53 -1.33 -45.56
C ILE A 621 4.71 -0.10 -45.16
N VAL A 622 3.44 -0.29 -44.79
CA VAL A 622 2.50 0.79 -44.51
C VAL A 622 2.86 1.53 -43.21
N SER A 623 3.47 0.83 -42.26
CA SER A 623 3.94 1.47 -41.04
C SER A 623 5.21 2.32 -41.26
N ASP A 624 6.05 2.05 -42.26
CA ASP A 624 7.23 2.89 -42.55
C ASP A 624 6.86 4.04 -43.51
N ASN A 625 6.89 5.28 -43.00
CA ASN A 625 6.52 6.47 -43.77
C ASN A 625 7.40 6.67 -45.03
N GLU A 626 8.68 6.25 -45.00
CA GLU A 626 9.56 6.37 -46.16
C GLU A 626 9.17 5.36 -47.25
N LEU A 627 8.86 4.12 -46.85
CA LEU A 627 8.42 3.08 -47.79
C LEU A 627 7.05 3.41 -48.37
N TYR A 628 6.11 3.85 -47.55
CA TYR A 628 4.76 4.18 -48.00
C TYR A 628 4.76 5.37 -48.96
N SER A 629 5.59 6.39 -48.72
CA SER A 629 5.71 7.54 -49.65
C SER A 629 6.16 7.10 -51.05
N LYS A 630 7.11 6.15 -51.15
CA LYS A 630 7.51 5.55 -52.43
C LYS A 630 6.34 4.80 -53.10
N VAL A 631 5.54 4.07 -52.32
CA VAL A 631 4.35 3.35 -52.83
C VAL A 631 3.31 4.34 -53.37
N GLU A 632 3.02 5.39 -52.63
CA GLU A 632 2.03 6.41 -53.01
C GLU A 632 2.43 7.14 -54.29
N GLU A 633 3.71 7.50 -54.45
CA GLU A 633 4.26 8.08 -55.67
C GLU A 633 4.05 7.13 -56.88
N ALA A 634 4.39 5.85 -56.72
CA ALA A 634 4.25 4.86 -57.78
C ALA A 634 2.78 4.63 -58.17
N LEU A 635 1.86 4.51 -57.22
CA LEU A 635 0.44 4.29 -57.50
C LEU A 635 -0.21 5.52 -58.15
N SER A 636 0.25 6.72 -57.81
CA SER A 636 -0.22 7.98 -58.41
C SER A 636 0.24 8.17 -59.87
N SER A 637 1.28 7.46 -60.31
CA SER A 637 1.83 7.58 -61.67
C SER A 637 0.95 7.01 -62.79
N GLY A 638 -0.15 6.32 -62.45
CA GLY A 638 -1.09 5.72 -63.41
C GLY A 638 -0.60 4.41 -64.06
N LYS A 639 0.66 4.01 -63.86
CA LYS A 639 1.26 2.79 -64.44
C LYS A 639 0.52 1.49 -64.10
N PHE A 640 -0.22 1.48 -62.98
CA PHE A 640 -0.92 0.30 -62.46
C PHE A 640 -2.38 0.22 -62.90
N MET A 641 -2.94 1.26 -63.53
CA MET A 641 -4.38 1.34 -63.84
C MET A 641 -4.87 0.28 -64.85
N GLY A 642 -3.96 -0.26 -65.66
CA GLY A 642 -4.27 -1.31 -66.64
C GLY A 642 -4.35 -2.72 -66.05
N ARG A 643 -4.15 -2.91 -64.74
CA ARG A 643 -4.27 -4.22 -64.10
C ARG A 643 -5.73 -4.65 -64.03
N ALA A 644 -5.97 -5.95 -64.16
CA ALA A 644 -7.31 -6.54 -64.15
C ALA A 644 -7.86 -6.78 -62.73
N ASP A 645 -7.05 -6.62 -61.68
CA ASP A 645 -7.39 -6.87 -60.28
C ASP A 645 -7.86 -5.61 -59.53
N ASN A 646 -8.58 -4.73 -60.23
CA ASN A 646 -9.19 -3.50 -59.69
C ASN A 646 -8.20 -2.60 -58.90
N PRO A 647 -7.13 -2.11 -59.56
CA PRO A 647 -6.04 -1.37 -58.91
C PRO A 647 -6.50 -0.07 -58.23
N ALA A 648 -7.50 0.64 -58.79
CA ALA A 648 -7.99 1.90 -58.23
C ALA A 648 -8.63 1.72 -56.84
N THR A 649 -9.45 0.66 -56.68
CA THR A 649 -10.07 0.35 -55.39
C THR A 649 -9.01 -0.05 -54.37
N LYS A 650 -8.07 -0.90 -54.77
CA LYS A 650 -6.94 -1.31 -53.92
C LYS A 650 -6.09 -0.14 -53.45
N THR A 651 -5.77 0.81 -54.32
CA THR A 651 -5.02 2.00 -53.95
C THR A 651 -5.76 2.85 -52.91
N ALA A 652 -7.08 3.03 -53.08
CA ALA A 652 -7.89 3.77 -52.11
C ALA A 652 -7.93 3.08 -50.74
N GLU A 653 -8.12 1.76 -50.71
CA GLU A 653 -8.13 0.99 -49.46
C GLU A 653 -6.78 0.99 -48.76
N LEU A 654 -5.68 0.88 -49.52
CA LEU A 654 -4.33 0.97 -48.98
C LEU A 654 -4.09 2.30 -48.26
N HIS A 655 -4.54 3.41 -48.85
CA HIS A 655 -4.39 4.73 -48.26
C HIS A 655 -5.21 4.90 -46.98
N LYS A 656 -6.45 4.40 -46.95
CA LYS A 656 -7.25 4.39 -45.71
C LYS A 656 -6.54 3.60 -44.60
N PHE A 657 -5.94 2.46 -44.93
CA PHE A 657 -5.24 1.63 -43.97
C PHE A 657 -3.95 2.27 -43.47
N TYR A 658 -3.22 2.98 -44.34
CA TYR A 658 -2.09 3.82 -43.95
C TYR A 658 -2.48 4.88 -42.92
N LEU A 659 -3.57 5.63 -43.17
CA LEU A 659 -4.06 6.63 -42.22
C LEU A 659 -4.37 6.01 -40.86
N PHE A 660 -5.01 4.84 -40.83
CA PHE A 660 -5.29 4.10 -39.61
C PHE A 660 -4.02 3.72 -38.84
N ILE A 661 -3.05 3.10 -39.52
CA ILE A 661 -1.77 2.69 -38.91
C ILE A 661 -1.01 3.91 -38.37
N ASN A 662 -1.04 5.04 -39.08
CA ASN A 662 -0.38 6.25 -38.62
C ASN A 662 -1.07 6.84 -37.38
N THR A 663 -2.41 6.84 -37.31
CA THR A 663 -3.13 7.27 -36.10
C THR A 663 -2.82 6.37 -34.90
N TYR A 664 -2.77 5.05 -35.08
CA TYR A 664 -2.35 4.11 -34.03
C TYR A 664 -0.92 4.40 -33.52
N LYS A 665 0.00 4.82 -34.40
CA LYS A 665 1.34 5.26 -33.98
C LYS A 665 1.30 6.52 -33.13
N GLN A 666 0.47 7.50 -33.51
CA GLN A 666 0.30 8.72 -32.70
C GLN A 666 -0.29 8.40 -31.32
N PHE A 667 -1.28 7.50 -31.26
CA PHE A 667 -1.84 7.00 -30.00
C PHE A 667 -0.76 6.43 -29.07
N ASN A 668 0.17 5.64 -29.60
CA ASN A 668 1.24 5.05 -28.80
C ASN A 668 2.29 6.09 -28.34
N LEU A 669 2.54 7.13 -29.13
CA LEU A 669 3.48 8.21 -28.79
C LEU A 669 2.86 9.29 -27.89
N ALA A 670 1.54 9.40 -27.82
CA ALA A 670 0.86 10.40 -27.02
C ALA A 670 1.17 10.24 -25.52
N GLU A 671 1.62 11.31 -24.87
CA GLU A 671 1.98 11.32 -23.44
C GLU A 671 0.76 11.52 -22.53
N THR A 672 -0.30 12.16 -23.03
CA THR A 672 -1.50 12.50 -22.24
C THR A 672 -2.64 11.52 -22.50
N TYR A 673 -3.41 11.26 -21.46
CA TYR A 673 -4.60 10.39 -21.53
C TYR A 673 -5.65 10.97 -22.49
N ILE A 674 -5.87 12.29 -22.47
CA ILE A 674 -6.83 12.97 -23.38
C ILE A 674 -6.45 12.75 -24.85
N LYS A 675 -5.17 12.93 -25.20
CA LYS A 675 -4.73 12.75 -26.58
C LYS A 675 -4.90 11.31 -27.05
N LYS A 676 -4.63 10.34 -26.17
CA LYS A 676 -4.88 8.91 -26.44
C LYS A 676 -6.37 8.65 -26.70
N GLN A 677 -7.30 9.27 -25.95
CA GLN A 677 -8.73 9.14 -26.21
C GLN A 677 -9.15 9.73 -27.57
N GLU A 678 -8.64 10.90 -27.94
CA GLU A 678 -8.90 11.53 -29.23
C GLU A 678 -8.42 10.66 -30.39
N ASP A 679 -7.18 10.17 -30.33
CA ASP A 679 -6.59 9.35 -31.38
C ASP A 679 -7.34 8.02 -31.53
N ARG A 680 -7.75 7.41 -30.40
CA ARG A 680 -8.62 6.24 -30.39
C ARG A 680 -9.96 6.50 -31.07
N GLN A 681 -10.57 7.67 -30.88
CA GLN A 681 -11.82 8.02 -31.55
C GLN A 681 -11.63 8.20 -33.05
N ILE A 682 -10.52 8.80 -33.48
CA ILE A 682 -10.16 8.92 -34.90
C ILE A 682 -9.97 7.52 -35.51
N MET A 683 -9.27 6.61 -34.83
CA MET A 683 -9.10 5.22 -35.26
C MET A 683 -10.46 4.52 -35.45
N PHE A 684 -11.40 4.72 -34.51
CA PHE A 684 -12.73 4.12 -34.62
C PHE A 684 -13.50 4.59 -35.86
N GLU A 685 -13.43 5.88 -36.21
CA GLU A 685 -14.05 6.40 -37.43
C GLU A 685 -13.36 5.89 -38.70
N GLN A 686 -12.02 5.86 -38.73
CA GLN A 686 -11.26 5.31 -39.84
C GLN A 686 -11.56 3.81 -40.07
N LEU A 687 -11.72 3.03 -38.99
CA LEU A 687 -12.08 1.61 -39.05
C LEU A 687 -13.41 1.37 -39.79
N LYS A 688 -14.40 2.25 -39.60
CA LYS A 688 -15.71 2.13 -40.29
C LYS A 688 -15.56 2.24 -41.81
N ALA A 689 -14.60 3.03 -42.28
CA ALA A 689 -14.38 3.34 -43.68
C ALA A 689 -13.52 2.32 -44.46
N LEU A 690 -12.84 1.40 -43.76
CA LEU A 690 -12.03 0.34 -44.36
C LEU A 690 -12.87 -0.77 -45.01
N ASP A 691 -12.28 -1.52 -45.94
CA ASP A 691 -12.82 -2.77 -46.48
C ASP A 691 -12.60 -3.99 -45.56
N THR A 692 -13.38 -5.06 -45.78
CA THR A 692 -13.51 -6.21 -44.87
C THR A 692 -12.21 -6.97 -44.58
N ASN A 693 -11.27 -7.05 -45.52
CA ASN A 693 -9.98 -7.75 -45.35
C ASN A 693 -8.99 -6.96 -44.48
N LEU A 694 -9.04 -5.63 -44.49
CA LEU A 694 -8.17 -4.76 -43.67
C LEU A 694 -8.74 -4.50 -42.27
N LYS A 695 -10.07 -4.64 -42.10
CA LYS A 695 -10.73 -4.45 -40.80
C LYS A 695 -10.22 -5.38 -39.70
N GLY A 696 -9.81 -6.60 -40.02
CA GLY A 696 -9.37 -7.57 -39.01
C GLY A 696 -8.20 -7.05 -38.18
N GLU A 697 -7.14 -6.60 -38.85
CA GLU A 697 -5.94 -6.07 -38.18
C GLU A 697 -6.22 -4.70 -37.54
N ALA A 698 -6.97 -3.83 -38.22
CA ALA A 698 -7.35 -2.54 -37.65
C ALA A 698 -8.21 -2.70 -36.37
N MET A 699 -9.13 -3.67 -36.33
CA MET A 699 -9.87 -4.01 -35.11
C MET A 699 -8.96 -4.50 -33.99
N ARG A 700 -7.95 -5.31 -34.31
CA ARG A 700 -6.99 -5.82 -33.32
C ARG A 700 -6.19 -4.69 -32.69
N LEU A 701 -5.67 -3.77 -33.50
CA LEU A 701 -4.93 -2.59 -33.03
C LEU A 701 -5.81 -1.61 -32.26
N LEU A 702 -7.08 -1.44 -32.64
CA LEU A 702 -8.03 -0.65 -31.86
C LEU A 702 -8.33 -1.30 -30.50
N GLN A 703 -8.44 -2.63 -30.44
CA GLN A 703 -8.62 -3.34 -29.17
C GLN A 703 -7.40 -3.17 -28.26
N GLU A 704 -6.18 -3.25 -28.79
CA GLU A 704 -4.98 -2.96 -28.00
C GLU A 704 -4.96 -1.53 -27.45
N ALA A 705 -5.43 -0.55 -28.23
CA ALA A 705 -5.57 0.83 -27.76
C ALA A 705 -6.64 0.95 -26.65
N ASP A 706 -7.76 0.24 -26.79
CA ASP A 706 -8.81 0.17 -25.76
C ASP A 706 -8.29 -0.46 -24.46
N ASP A 707 -7.55 -1.56 -24.56
CA ASP A 707 -6.96 -2.25 -23.40
C ASP A 707 -5.92 -1.36 -22.68
N HIS A 708 -5.13 -0.60 -23.45
CA HIS A 708 -4.18 0.37 -22.88
C HIS A 708 -4.90 1.51 -22.15
N LEU A 709 -5.97 2.08 -22.73
CA LEU A 709 -6.78 3.10 -22.06
C LEU A 709 -7.44 2.57 -20.79
N LEU A 710 -7.94 1.33 -20.82
CA LEU A 710 -8.53 0.69 -19.64
C LEU A 710 -7.50 0.51 -18.53
N SER A 711 -6.27 0.11 -18.87
CA SER A 711 -5.17 -0.01 -17.91
C SER A 711 -4.81 1.34 -17.27
N LEU A 712 -4.79 2.44 -18.05
CA LEU A 712 -4.53 3.77 -17.51
C LEU A 712 -5.67 4.25 -16.59
N HIS A 713 -6.92 3.96 -16.96
CA HIS A 713 -8.06 4.27 -16.10
C HIS A 713 -8.05 3.47 -14.79
N GLN A 714 -7.63 2.20 -14.83
CA GLN A 714 -7.48 1.39 -13.63
C GLN A 714 -6.41 1.97 -12.68
N GLN A 715 -5.30 2.49 -13.21
CA GLN A 715 -4.28 3.17 -12.38
C GLN A 715 -4.85 4.40 -11.66
N GLU A 716 -5.74 5.16 -12.32
CA GLU A 716 -6.45 6.28 -11.68
C GLU A 716 -7.37 5.80 -10.55
N ILE A 717 -8.13 4.72 -10.77
CA ILE A 717 -8.97 4.10 -9.72
C ILE A 717 -8.12 3.62 -8.55
N ASP A 718 -7.01 2.93 -8.83
CA ASP A 718 -6.09 2.41 -7.80
C ASP A 718 -5.51 3.55 -6.94
N TYR A 719 -5.21 4.70 -7.56
CA TYR A 719 -4.81 5.90 -6.83
C TYR A 719 -5.94 6.42 -5.92
N GLU A 720 -7.18 6.49 -6.41
CA GLU A 720 -8.34 6.94 -5.63
C GLU A 720 -8.67 5.99 -4.45
N GLU A 721 -8.62 4.68 -4.67
CA GLU A 721 -8.80 3.68 -3.60
C GLU A 721 -7.68 3.77 -2.55
N THR A 722 -6.43 3.97 -2.99
CA THR A 722 -5.29 4.15 -2.08
C THR A 722 -5.42 5.44 -1.28
N LEU A 723 -5.92 6.52 -1.89
CA LEU A 723 -6.20 7.78 -1.22
C LEU A 723 -7.32 7.60 -0.16
N GLU A 724 -8.38 6.87 -0.49
CA GLU A 724 -9.45 6.58 0.47
C GLU A 724 -8.93 5.74 1.64
N ALA A 725 -8.09 4.74 1.37
CA ALA A 725 -7.44 3.93 2.40
C ALA A 725 -6.51 4.76 3.29
N PHE A 726 -5.70 5.65 2.70
CA PHE A 726 -4.86 6.60 3.43
C PHE A 726 -5.70 7.49 4.34
N ASN A 727 -6.82 8.05 3.85
CA ASN A 727 -7.71 8.89 4.65
C ASN A 727 -8.35 8.15 5.83
N LYS A 728 -8.53 6.82 5.75
CA LYS A 728 -9.06 5.98 6.85
C LYS A 728 -8.01 5.66 7.92
N ASP A 729 -6.77 5.38 7.53
CA ASP A 729 -5.67 5.06 8.44
C ASP A 729 -4.35 5.74 7.99
N PRO A 730 -4.19 7.05 8.27
CA PRO A 730 -3.03 7.80 7.79
C PRO A 730 -1.74 7.36 8.48
N ASN A 731 -0.83 6.77 7.72
CA ASN A 731 0.50 6.37 8.19
C ASN A 731 1.56 6.45 7.08
N GLN A 732 2.85 6.37 7.45
CA GLN A 732 3.94 6.51 6.49
C GLN A 732 3.88 5.49 5.36
N SER A 733 3.56 4.22 5.68
CA SER A 733 3.50 3.15 4.67
C SER A 733 2.38 3.40 3.65
N SER A 734 1.21 3.85 4.10
CA SER A 734 0.09 4.21 3.22
C SER A 734 0.39 5.43 2.35
N LEU A 735 1.14 6.43 2.86
CA LEU A 735 1.57 7.59 2.07
C LEU A 735 2.60 7.21 0.98
N GLU A 736 3.56 6.34 1.30
CA GLU A 736 4.51 5.85 0.29
C GLU A 736 3.80 5.04 -0.81
N LEU A 737 2.79 4.24 -0.45
CA LEU A 737 1.96 3.54 -1.42
C LEU A 737 1.21 4.54 -2.32
N LEU A 738 0.59 5.58 -1.74
CA LEU A 738 -0.10 6.62 -2.50
C LEU A 738 0.85 7.36 -3.46
N LYS A 739 2.07 7.70 -3.03
CA LYS A 739 3.10 8.29 -3.88
C LYS A 739 3.52 7.38 -5.02
N SER A 740 3.65 6.08 -4.76
CA SER A 740 4.00 5.11 -5.78
C SER A 740 2.92 4.99 -6.86
N GLN A 741 1.63 5.03 -6.46
CA GLN A 741 0.51 5.03 -7.40
C GLN A 741 0.40 6.35 -8.17
N TYR A 742 0.66 7.48 -7.52
CA TYR A 742 0.71 8.78 -8.20
C TYR A 742 1.79 8.83 -9.29
N ALA A 743 2.98 8.29 -9.02
CA ALA A 743 4.12 8.35 -9.92
C ALA A 743 3.93 7.59 -11.26
N VAL A 744 3.02 6.61 -11.29
CA VAL A 744 2.72 5.82 -12.51
C VAL A 744 1.59 6.41 -13.37
N LEU A 745 0.89 7.44 -12.89
CA LEU A 745 -0.20 8.08 -13.63
C LEU A 745 0.32 8.88 -14.84
N PRO A 746 -0.49 9.03 -15.91
CA PRO A 746 -0.23 9.99 -17.00
C PRO A 746 -0.06 11.43 -16.51
N SER A 747 0.72 12.24 -17.24
CA SER A 747 1.10 13.60 -16.82
C SER A 747 -0.08 14.54 -16.60
N ASP A 748 -1.12 14.45 -17.43
CA ASP A 748 -2.35 15.22 -17.30
C ASP A 748 -3.18 14.81 -16.08
N ILE A 749 -3.18 13.52 -15.73
CA ILE A 749 -3.84 13.02 -14.52
C ILE A 749 -3.04 13.40 -13.27
N GLN A 750 -1.71 13.30 -13.30
CA GLN A 750 -0.84 13.75 -12.20
C GLN A 750 -1.11 15.21 -11.85
N GLU A 751 -1.18 16.10 -12.85
CA GLU A 751 -1.47 17.51 -12.64
C GLU A 751 -2.82 17.71 -11.92
N SER A 752 -3.85 16.94 -12.30
CA SER A 752 -5.17 16.99 -11.64
C SER A 752 -5.19 16.48 -10.20
N LYS A 753 -4.30 15.53 -9.83
CA LYS A 753 -4.27 14.89 -8.51
C LYS A 753 -3.22 15.47 -7.56
N LYS A 754 -2.36 16.39 -8.05
CA LYS A 754 -1.25 16.98 -7.30
C LYS A 754 -1.67 17.61 -5.97
N GLU A 755 -2.69 18.46 -5.99
CA GLU A 755 -3.19 19.13 -4.77
C GLU A 755 -3.67 18.13 -3.72
N THR A 756 -4.22 16.98 -4.17
CA THR A 756 -4.73 15.95 -3.27
C THR A 756 -3.59 15.18 -2.60
N LEU A 757 -2.50 14.92 -3.30
CA LEU A 757 -1.29 14.33 -2.73
C LEU A 757 -0.62 15.28 -1.72
N GLU A 758 -0.49 16.56 -2.07
CA GLU A 758 0.09 17.58 -1.18
C GLU A 758 -0.73 17.71 0.12
N ALA A 759 -2.07 17.68 0.03
CA ALA A 759 -2.95 17.68 1.19
C ALA A 759 -2.78 16.43 2.07
N ALA A 760 -2.57 15.25 1.47
CA ALA A 760 -2.31 14.02 2.20
C ALA A 760 -0.95 14.04 2.95
N GLU A 761 0.10 14.55 2.29
CA GLU A 761 1.43 14.71 2.92
C GLU A 761 1.38 15.64 4.14
N GLU A 762 0.75 16.82 3.99
CA GLU A 762 0.61 17.78 5.08
C GLU A 762 -0.30 17.24 6.18
N GLY A 763 -1.37 16.51 5.83
CA GLY A 763 -2.25 15.85 6.79
C GLY A 763 -1.52 14.85 7.70
N LEU A 764 -0.69 13.97 7.14
CA LEU A 764 0.11 13.02 7.94
C LEU A 764 1.15 13.74 8.79
N ARG A 765 1.81 14.77 8.23
CA ARG A 765 2.79 15.58 8.97
C ARG A 765 2.16 16.18 10.23
N GLN A 766 0.98 16.78 10.11
CA GLN A 766 0.26 17.38 11.25
C GLN A 766 -0.15 16.33 12.28
N LEU A 767 -0.57 15.14 11.86
CA LEU A 767 -0.92 14.04 12.76
C LEU A 767 0.29 13.50 13.55
N LEU A 768 1.44 13.36 12.89
CA LEU A 768 2.70 12.97 13.56
C LEU A 768 3.19 14.05 14.53
N LEU A 769 3.04 15.32 14.16
CA LEU A 769 3.37 16.44 15.03
C LEU A 769 2.44 16.49 16.26
N GLU A 770 1.14 16.25 16.08
CA GLU A 770 0.18 16.13 17.19
C GLU A 770 0.58 15.01 18.15
N LYS A 771 0.95 13.84 17.63
CA LYS A 771 1.41 12.72 18.47
C LYS A 771 2.67 13.09 19.27
N THR A 772 3.59 13.83 18.65
CA THR A 772 4.80 14.32 19.32
C THR A 772 4.46 15.34 20.39
N TYR A 773 3.55 16.28 20.11
CA TYR A 773 3.03 17.24 21.09
C TYR A 773 2.43 16.52 22.30
N LEU A 774 1.58 15.51 22.10
CA LEU A 774 0.97 14.75 23.19
C LEU A 774 2.01 14.01 24.05
N LEU A 775 3.09 13.51 23.44
CA LEU A 775 4.21 12.93 24.18
C LEU A 775 4.95 13.98 25.00
N SER A 776 5.20 15.17 24.45
CA SER A 776 5.82 16.29 25.17
C SER A 776 4.95 16.81 26.31
N VAL A 777 3.62 16.84 26.15
CA VAL A 777 2.66 17.11 27.25
C VAL A 777 2.86 16.10 28.37
N LYS A 778 2.85 14.80 28.04
CA LYS A 778 3.03 13.75 29.02
C LYS A 778 4.38 13.85 29.75
N GLN A 779 5.47 14.10 29.01
CA GLN A 779 6.80 14.28 29.59
C GLN A 779 6.85 15.50 30.52
N TYR A 780 6.17 16.59 30.18
CA TYR A 780 6.11 17.77 31.04
C TYR A 780 5.23 17.55 32.29
N GLU A 781 4.15 16.75 32.18
CA GLU A 781 3.34 16.34 33.33
C GLU A 781 4.07 15.37 34.27
N GLU A 782 4.93 14.50 33.74
CA GLU A 782 5.80 13.60 34.54
C GLU A 782 6.96 14.35 35.18
N GLU A 783 7.65 15.19 34.41
CA GLU A 783 8.83 15.96 34.81
C GLU A 783 8.67 17.41 34.34
N SER A 784 8.07 18.24 35.20
CA SER A 784 7.82 19.65 34.92
C SER A 784 9.12 20.47 34.98
N THR A 785 9.96 20.34 33.97
CA THR A 785 11.21 21.09 33.80
C THR A 785 11.07 22.11 32.66
N SER A 786 11.83 23.21 32.72
CA SER A 786 11.80 24.23 31.66
C SER A 786 12.22 23.69 30.29
N LEU A 787 13.10 22.68 30.24
CA LEU A 787 13.50 22.03 28.99
C LEU A 787 12.33 21.29 28.34
N ASN A 788 11.58 20.51 29.13
CA ASN A 788 10.40 19.78 28.65
C ASN A 788 9.29 20.75 28.20
N PHE A 789 9.15 21.91 28.87
CA PHE A 789 8.21 22.95 28.42
C PHE A 789 8.61 23.56 27.07
N ILE A 790 9.90 23.85 26.84
CA ILE A 790 10.38 24.38 25.56
C ILE A 790 10.07 23.40 24.42
N SER A 791 10.31 22.10 24.62
CA SER A 791 9.98 21.08 23.61
C SER A 791 8.48 21.01 23.32
N LEU A 792 7.64 21.12 24.35
CA LEU A 792 6.19 21.19 24.23
C LEU A 792 5.74 22.44 23.46
N GLU A 793 6.31 23.61 23.76
CA GLU A 793 6.00 24.88 23.11
C GLU A 793 6.36 24.87 21.62
N GLN A 794 7.54 24.36 21.27
CA GLN A 794 7.95 24.22 19.87
C GLN A 794 6.97 23.34 19.09
N CYS A 795 6.60 22.18 19.63
CA CYS A 795 5.64 21.29 18.99
C CYS A 795 4.27 21.97 18.81
N TYR A 796 3.80 22.73 19.80
CA TYR A 796 2.52 23.44 19.73
C TYR A 796 2.51 24.56 18.68
N GLN A 797 3.61 25.31 18.55
CA GLN A 797 3.72 26.40 17.57
C GLN A 797 3.76 25.90 16.12
N GLU A 798 4.29 24.70 15.89
CA GLU A 798 4.33 24.08 14.54
C GLU A 798 2.99 23.45 14.12
N LEU A 799 2.06 23.22 15.05
CA LEU A 799 0.71 22.71 14.73
C LEU A 799 -0.10 23.77 13.97
N ASN A 800 -0.94 23.34 13.04
CA ASN A 800 -1.88 24.23 12.37
C ASN A 800 -3.01 24.71 13.32
N GLU A 801 -3.80 25.69 12.88
CA GLU A 801 -4.85 26.32 13.70
C GLU A 801 -5.89 25.34 14.27
N ILE A 802 -6.23 24.28 13.52
CA ILE A 802 -7.21 23.27 13.95
C ILE A 802 -6.67 22.50 15.16
N TYR A 803 -5.44 22.01 15.06
CA TYR A 803 -4.80 21.26 16.15
C TYR A 803 -4.41 22.15 17.33
N GLN A 804 -3.97 23.39 17.09
CA GLN A 804 -3.73 24.36 18.15
C GLN A 804 -5.01 24.65 18.94
N SER A 805 -6.13 24.86 18.26
CA SER A 805 -7.43 25.08 18.92
C SER A 805 -7.85 23.88 19.76
N LYS A 806 -7.64 22.66 19.26
CA LYS A 806 -7.93 21.40 19.97
C LYS A 806 -7.12 21.26 21.27
N HIS A 807 -5.86 21.67 21.27
CA HIS A 807 -4.92 21.50 22.40
C HIS A 807 -4.66 22.79 23.19
N GLN A 808 -5.45 23.84 22.98
CA GLN A 808 -5.23 25.14 23.60
C GLN A 808 -5.28 25.07 25.13
N GLU A 809 -6.18 24.25 25.68
CA GLU A 809 -6.38 24.14 27.13
C GLU A 809 -5.20 23.43 27.82
N SER A 810 -4.70 22.33 27.25
CA SER A 810 -3.52 21.62 27.75
C SER A 810 -2.26 22.50 27.69
N TYR A 811 -2.07 23.25 26.59
CA TYR A 811 -0.97 24.19 26.48
C TYR A 811 -1.06 25.31 27.53
N LYS A 812 -2.24 25.93 27.72
CA LYS A 812 -2.45 26.97 28.75
C LYS A 812 -2.14 26.46 30.17
N LYS A 813 -2.58 25.23 30.48
CA LYS A 813 -2.28 24.57 31.76
C LYS A 813 -0.78 24.39 31.95
N ALA A 814 -0.08 23.84 30.95
CA ALA A 814 1.37 23.66 31.00
C ALA A 814 2.13 24.99 31.15
N SER A 815 1.72 26.03 30.41
CA SER A 815 2.29 27.38 30.52
C SER A 815 2.14 27.96 31.92
N SER A 816 0.96 27.82 32.53
CA SER A 816 0.69 28.32 33.88
C SER A 816 1.55 27.61 34.94
N ILE A 817 1.80 26.31 34.77
CA ILE A 817 2.70 25.52 35.64
C ILE A 817 4.14 26.01 35.48
N ASN A 818 4.61 26.22 34.24
CA ASN A 818 5.96 26.71 33.96
C ASN A 818 6.18 28.10 34.54
N ASP A 819 5.20 29.00 34.39
CA ASP A 819 5.25 30.35 34.97
C ASP A 819 5.39 30.31 36.50
N ARG A 820 4.59 29.46 37.17
CA ARG A 820 4.70 29.24 38.62
C ARG A 820 6.09 28.72 39.01
N GLN A 821 6.65 27.77 38.26
CA GLN A 821 7.99 27.21 38.53
C GLN A 821 9.12 28.22 38.32
N ASN A 822 9.00 29.08 37.31
CA ASN A 822 9.96 30.16 37.05
C ASN A 822 9.96 31.17 38.21
N LEU A 823 8.78 31.52 38.73
CA LEU A 823 8.65 32.38 39.91
C LEU A 823 9.28 31.75 41.17
N ILE A 824 9.04 30.45 41.39
CA ILE A 824 9.66 29.71 42.51
C ILE A 824 11.19 29.66 42.37
N SER A 825 11.70 29.34 41.18
CA SER A 825 13.16 29.27 40.92
C SER A 825 13.82 30.64 41.09
N ALA A 826 13.15 31.70 40.63
CA ALA A 826 13.61 33.07 40.85
C ALA A 826 13.68 33.41 42.35
N TYR A 827 12.64 33.07 43.14
CA TYR A 827 12.66 33.25 44.58
C TYR A 827 13.81 32.48 45.25
N GLN A 828 14.00 31.20 44.92
CA GLN A 828 15.07 30.38 45.48
C GLN A 828 16.46 30.94 45.13
N GLY A 829 16.65 31.44 43.91
CA GLY A 829 17.88 32.11 43.50
C GLY A 829 18.14 33.39 44.31
N LYS A 830 17.11 34.20 44.56
CA LYS A 830 17.23 35.39 45.42
C LYS A 830 17.45 35.05 46.89
N LEU A 831 16.86 33.96 47.37
CA LEU A 831 17.06 33.47 48.74
C LEU A 831 18.52 33.04 48.94
N SER A 832 19.08 32.26 48.01
CA SER A 832 20.47 31.84 48.05
C SER A 832 21.45 33.03 47.97
N ALA A 833 21.14 34.04 47.14
CA ALA A 833 21.92 35.28 47.09
C ALA A 833 21.91 36.02 48.44
N PHE A 834 20.74 36.12 49.08
CA PHE A 834 20.62 36.70 50.41
C PHE A 834 21.34 35.88 51.49
N GLU A 835 21.25 34.55 51.45
CA GLU A 835 21.96 33.67 52.40
C GLU A 835 23.48 33.81 52.29
N THR A 836 23.98 34.05 51.08
CA THR A 836 25.41 34.30 50.81
C THR A 836 25.84 35.67 51.30
N GLU A 837 25.04 36.71 51.05
CA GLU A 837 25.36 38.09 51.41
C GLU A 837 24.14 38.80 52.04
N ASN A 838 24.14 38.89 53.37
CA ASN A 838 23.04 39.43 54.18
C ASN A 838 23.02 40.98 54.15
N ASN A 839 22.62 41.56 53.01
CA ASN A 839 22.51 43.02 52.80
C ASN A 839 21.08 43.45 52.40
N ALA A 840 20.84 44.77 52.39
CA ALA A 840 19.50 45.34 52.15
C ALA A 840 19.02 45.14 50.71
N ASP A 841 19.90 45.21 49.72
CA ASP A 841 19.56 45.05 48.31
C ASP A 841 19.11 43.61 48.01
N ASN A 842 19.81 42.62 48.58
CA ASN A 842 19.44 41.22 48.48
C ASN A 842 18.13 40.90 49.21
N LEU A 843 17.87 41.54 50.37
CA LEU A 843 16.57 41.39 51.05
C LEU A 843 15.43 41.98 50.21
N HIS A 844 15.63 43.14 49.58
CA HIS A 844 14.62 43.77 48.74
C HIS A 844 14.35 42.95 47.46
N ALA A 845 15.40 42.39 46.85
CA ALA A 845 15.26 41.47 45.72
C ALA A 845 14.52 40.18 46.12
N LEU A 846 14.79 39.65 47.31
CA LEU A 846 14.09 38.50 47.87
C LEU A 846 12.61 38.82 48.18
N GLU A 847 12.32 39.99 48.74
CA GLU A 847 10.95 40.46 49.01
C GLU A 847 10.15 40.61 47.72
N THR A 848 10.74 41.23 46.68
CA THR A 848 10.10 41.37 45.37
C THR A 848 9.76 40.01 44.77
N ALA A 849 10.70 39.05 44.85
CA ALA A 849 10.47 37.69 44.38
C ALA A 849 9.42 36.96 45.22
N PHE A 850 9.39 37.17 46.54
CA PHE A 850 8.39 36.59 47.44
C PHE A 850 6.97 37.10 47.17
N GLN A 851 6.82 38.41 46.89
CA GLN A 851 5.51 38.99 46.58
C GLN A 851 4.94 38.49 45.25
N ALA A 852 5.81 38.13 44.31
CA ALA A 852 5.42 37.58 43.01
C ALA A 852 4.95 36.11 43.07
N LEU A 853 5.18 35.40 44.19
CA LEU A 853 4.70 34.03 44.38
C LEU A 853 3.17 33.95 44.56
N SER A 854 2.59 32.79 44.30
CA SER A 854 1.18 32.50 44.63
C SER A 854 0.97 32.43 46.15
N GLU A 855 -0.26 32.57 46.65
CA GLU A 855 -0.54 32.50 48.10
C GLU A 855 -0.19 31.14 48.73
N ASP A 856 -0.36 30.04 47.98
CA ASP A 856 0.04 28.70 48.41
C ASP A 856 1.56 28.60 48.53
N ASP A 857 2.30 29.10 47.53
CA ASP A 857 3.77 29.08 47.55
C ASP A 857 4.34 30.04 48.61
N LYS A 858 3.70 31.21 48.81
CA LYS A 858 4.03 32.11 49.91
C LYS A 858 3.92 31.39 51.24
N THR A 859 2.92 30.53 51.45
CA THR A 859 2.78 29.77 52.69
C THR A 859 3.97 28.82 52.92
N VAL A 860 4.45 28.16 51.86
CA VAL A 860 5.61 27.26 51.92
C VAL A 860 6.91 28.02 52.21
N TYR A 861 7.13 29.16 51.55
CA TYR A 861 8.40 29.90 51.63
C TYR A 861 8.43 31.01 52.69
N ARG A 862 7.29 31.32 53.32
CA ARG A 862 7.17 32.31 54.40
C ARG A 862 8.14 32.08 55.56
N PRO A 863 8.37 30.85 56.06
CA PRO A 863 9.35 30.64 57.13
C PRO A 863 10.76 31.09 56.77
N SER A 864 11.21 30.82 55.53
CA SER A 864 12.53 31.22 55.04
C SER A 864 12.63 32.74 54.82
N TYR A 865 11.58 33.35 54.28
CA TYR A 865 11.51 34.81 54.13
C TYR A 865 11.50 35.53 55.49
N GLU A 866 10.68 35.09 56.44
CA GLU A 866 10.62 35.68 57.79
C GLU A 866 11.94 35.54 58.54
N LYS A 867 12.64 34.42 58.34
CA LYS A 867 13.99 34.21 58.89
C LYS A 867 14.99 35.22 58.33
N ALA A 868 14.95 35.50 57.02
CA ALA A 868 15.79 36.53 56.38
C ALA A 868 15.48 37.93 56.92
N VAL A 869 14.21 38.28 57.09
CA VAL A 869 13.77 39.57 57.67
C VAL A 869 14.27 39.71 59.12
N LYS A 870 14.05 38.70 59.97
CA LYS A 870 14.50 38.72 61.38
C LYS A 870 16.01 38.89 61.51
N LEU A 871 16.79 38.26 60.63
CA LEU A 871 18.24 38.42 60.58
C LEU A 871 18.64 39.86 60.23
N MET A 872 18.00 40.49 59.25
CA MET A 872 18.32 41.87 58.86
C MET A 872 17.92 42.89 59.92
N ASP A 873 16.78 42.68 60.58
CA ASP A 873 16.37 43.51 61.72
C ASP A 873 17.40 43.46 62.85
N PHE A 874 17.92 42.27 63.17
CA PHE A 874 19.00 42.11 64.14
C PHE A 874 20.30 42.76 63.65
N LYS A 875 20.72 42.47 62.41
CA LYS A 875 21.99 42.96 61.86
C LYS A 875 22.04 44.49 61.81
N LYS A 876 20.93 45.14 61.43
CA LYS A 876 20.84 46.60 61.40
C LYS A 876 21.07 47.23 62.78
N LEU A 877 20.45 46.67 63.81
CA LEU A 877 20.62 47.12 65.20
C LEU A 877 22.04 46.82 65.73
N TYR A 878 22.62 45.69 65.31
CA TYR A 878 23.96 45.26 65.70
C TYR A 878 25.04 46.16 65.08
N ASP A 879 24.92 46.46 63.78
CA ASP A 879 25.81 47.39 63.08
C ASP A 879 25.73 48.81 63.70
N GLU A 880 24.56 49.21 64.21
CA GLU A 880 24.36 50.49 64.90
C GLU A 880 25.00 50.50 66.31
N ALA A 881 24.96 49.38 67.03
CA ALA A 881 25.60 49.25 68.35
C ALA A 881 27.14 49.34 68.30
N LEU A 882 27.76 48.82 67.23
CA LEU A 882 29.21 48.78 67.04
C LEU A 882 29.86 50.13 66.72
N GLN A 883 29.09 51.13 66.27
CA GLN A 883 29.65 52.41 65.80
C GLN A 883 30.25 53.30 66.91
N GLY A 884 30.15 52.93 68.19
CA GLY A 884 30.99 53.48 69.28
C GLY A 884 30.74 54.93 69.71
N GLU A 885 29.81 55.65 69.09
CA GLU A 885 29.52 57.07 69.38
C GLU A 885 28.32 57.31 70.32
N SER A 886 27.84 56.27 71.02
CA SER A 886 26.65 56.36 71.86
C SER A 886 26.95 56.77 73.31
N ASP A 887 26.02 57.51 73.92
CA ASP A 887 25.97 57.66 75.38
C ASP A 887 25.39 56.38 76.03
N VAL A 888 25.59 56.23 77.35
CA VAL A 888 25.12 55.04 78.07
C VAL A 888 23.62 54.82 77.90
N LYS A 889 22.81 55.88 77.87
CA LYS A 889 21.36 55.78 77.64
C LYS A 889 21.03 55.14 76.29
N ARG A 890 21.69 55.56 75.22
CA ARG A 890 21.48 55.03 73.87
C ARG A 890 22.02 53.62 73.74
N PHE A 891 23.17 53.31 74.35
CA PHE A 891 23.71 51.96 74.38
C PHE A 891 22.74 50.98 75.06
N LEU A 892 22.23 51.30 76.26
CA LEU A 892 21.29 50.45 76.99
C LEU A 892 19.96 50.25 76.24
N ALA A 893 19.50 51.25 75.49
CA ALA A 893 18.30 51.14 74.67
C ALA A 893 18.49 50.24 73.43
N ILE A 894 19.70 50.21 72.86
CA ILE A 894 20.03 49.33 71.72
C ILE A 894 20.34 47.92 72.23
N SER A 895 21.08 47.77 73.33
CA SER A 895 21.41 46.47 73.93
C SER A 895 20.16 45.70 74.32
N ALA A 896 19.20 46.33 74.99
CA ALA A 896 17.94 45.69 75.37
C ALA A 896 17.19 45.10 74.17
N GLN A 897 17.20 45.80 73.01
CA GLN A 897 16.57 45.31 71.79
C GLN A 897 17.37 44.17 71.13
N LEU A 898 18.69 44.23 71.18
CA LEU A 898 19.55 43.15 70.66
C LEU A 898 19.44 41.88 71.51
N LEU A 899 19.36 42.02 72.83
CA LEU A 899 19.21 40.90 73.77
C LEU A 899 17.86 40.20 73.63
N ASP A 900 16.79 40.94 73.35
CA ASP A 900 15.47 40.37 73.04
C ASP A 900 15.47 39.63 71.69
N LYS A 901 16.16 40.16 70.69
CA LYS A 901 16.13 39.63 69.32
C LYS A 901 17.08 38.45 69.08
N TYR A 902 18.22 38.39 69.75
CA TYR A 902 19.24 37.33 69.55
C TYR A 902 18.70 35.88 69.77
N PRO A 903 17.89 35.57 70.80
CA PRO A 903 17.31 34.23 70.99
C PRO A 903 16.47 33.74 69.81
N HIS A 904 15.98 34.66 68.98
CA HIS A 904 15.12 34.39 67.83
C HIS A 904 15.88 34.22 66.50
N LEU A 905 17.20 34.38 66.49
CA LEU A 905 18.05 34.00 65.35
C LEU A 905 18.10 32.48 65.20
N ASP A 906 18.53 32.01 64.03
CA ASP A 906 18.82 30.59 63.84
C ASP A 906 20.14 30.18 64.51
N GLU A 907 20.33 28.89 64.76
CA GLU A 907 21.50 28.40 65.52
C GLU A 907 22.84 28.73 64.84
N ALA A 908 22.88 28.73 63.50
CA ALA A 908 24.09 29.10 62.76
C ALA A 908 24.47 30.57 62.96
N LYS A 909 23.50 31.50 62.91
CA LYS A 909 23.78 32.92 63.13
C LYS A 909 23.95 33.24 64.62
N LYS A 910 23.29 32.53 65.53
CA LYS A 910 23.57 32.62 66.97
C LYS A 910 25.04 32.32 67.25
N GLU A 911 25.57 31.23 66.71
CA GLU A 911 26.97 30.86 66.91
C GLU A 911 27.92 31.91 66.30
N GLN A 912 27.58 32.46 65.13
CA GLN A 912 28.34 33.54 64.49
C GLN A 912 28.45 34.80 65.36
N TYR A 913 27.38 35.20 66.05
CA TYR A 913 27.31 36.44 66.85
C TYR A 913 27.49 36.20 68.37
N LYS A 914 27.85 34.99 68.80
CA LYS A 914 27.90 34.58 70.21
C LYS A 914 28.89 35.40 71.05
N ALA A 915 30.10 35.59 70.54
CA ALA A 915 31.16 36.31 71.25
C ALA A 915 30.77 37.78 71.51
N ASP A 916 30.16 38.42 70.52
CA ASP A 916 29.73 39.82 70.63
C ASP A 916 28.50 39.97 71.53
N TYR A 917 27.60 38.97 71.51
CA TYR A 917 26.46 38.92 72.42
C TYR A 917 26.93 38.84 73.88
N ASP A 918 27.91 37.97 74.18
CA ASP A 918 28.46 37.81 75.52
C ASP A 918 29.16 39.10 76.00
N ASP A 919 29.88 39.81 75.11
CA ASP A 919 30.48 41.12 75.40
C ASP A 919 29.41 42.19 75.69
N LEU A 920 28.36 42.25 74.86
CA LEU A 920 27.24 43.18 75.01
C LEU A 920 26.56 43.01 76.39
N VAL A 921 26.27 41.76 76.79
CA VAL A 921 25.69 41.43 78.11
C VAL A 921 26.59 41.89 79.26
N ALA A 922 27.90 41.68 79.13
CA ALA A 922 28.86 42.06 80.16
C ALA A 922 28.93 43.59 80.34
N ARG A 923 28.98 44.35 79.24
CA ARG A 923 29.05 45.81 79.25
C ARG A 923 27.77 46.46 79.79
N GLU A 924 26.61 45.95 79.38
CA GLU A 924 25.32 46.39 79.92
C GLU A 924 25.27 46.28 81.45
N LYS A 925 25.77 45.16 81.99
CA LYS A 925 25.85 44.94 83.44
C LYS A 925 26.76 45.97 84.12
N TYR A 926 27.93 46.27 83.56
CA TYR A 926 28.86 47.23 84.15
C TYR A 926 28.31 48.66 84.13
N TYR A 927 27.71 49.10 83.02
CA TYR A 927 27.12 50.43 82.96
C TYR A 927 25.94 50.60 83.91
N THR A 928 25.12 49.55 84.07
CA THR A 928 24.00 49.57 85.01
C THR A 928 24.49 49.79 86.44
N VAL A 929 25.52 49.05 86.87
CA VAL A 929 26.11 49.22 88.22
C VAL A 929 26.69 50.64 88.39
N LEU A 930 27.44 51.13 87.41
CA LEU A 930 28.03 52.48 87.47
C LEU A 930 26.98 53.60 87.51
N LEU A 931 25.81 53.39 86.90
CA LEU A 931 24.68 54.33 86.96
C LEU A 931 23.95 54.26 88.30
N ASP A 932 23.66 53.05 88.79
CA ASP A 932 22.94 52.83 90.05
C ASP A 932 23.70 53.44 91.23
N ASP A 933 25.02 53.29 91.24
CA ASP A 933 25.91 53.85 92.25
C ASP A 933 26.35 55.30 91.97
N GLN A 934 25.75 55.94 90.95
CA GLN A 934 25.97 57.36 90.58
C GLN A 934 27.44 57.71 90.27
N VAL A 935 28.24 56.71 89.87
CA VAL A 935 29.64 56.87 89.47
C VAL A 935 29.73 57.56 88.10
N ILE A 936 28.81 57.22 87.19
CA ILE A 936 28.63 57.87 85.88
C ILE A 936 27.21 58.43 85.73
N SER A 937 26.93 59.12 84.62
CA SER A 937 25.59 59.62 84.28
C SER A 937 25.07 58.96 83.00
N GLN A 938 23.75 59.01 82.78
CA GLN A 938 23.13 58.49 81.55
C GLN A 938 23.65 59.15 80.27
N SER A 939 24.15 60.39 80.36
CA SER A 939 24.75 61.15 79.26
C SER A 939 26.27 60.96 79.12
N THR A 940 26.88 60.10 79.95
CA THR A 940 28.31 59.83 79.84
C THR A 940 28.57 59.06 78.54
N PRO A 941 29.52 59.51 77.69
CA PRO A 941 29.90 58.78 76.49
C PRO A 941 30.49 57.41 76.83
N VAL A 942 30.11 56.39 76.09
CA VAL A 942 30.58 55.02 76.31
C VAL A 942 32.10 54.88 76.12
N ASN A 943 32.67 55.64 75.18
CA ASN A 943 34.11 55.70 74.93
C ASN A 943 34.92 56.32 76.09
N GLU A 944 34.28 56.98 77.07
CA GLU A 944 34.92 57.45 78.30
C GLU A 944 34.93 56.39 79.42
N ILE A 945 34.14 55.32 79.28
CA ILE A 945 33.90 54.29 80.28
C ILE A 945 34.65 53.01 79.91
N ASP A 946 34.56 52.60 78.65
CA ASP A 946 35.15 51.34 78.16
C ASP A 946 36.65 51.23 78.44
N PRO A 947 37.49 52.25 78.19
CA PRO A 947 38.91 52.16 78.49
C PRO A 947 39.18 51.95 79.98
N VAL A 948 38.30 52.42 80.87
CA VAL A 948 38.42 52.22 82.32
C VAL A 948 38.02 50.81 82.71
N LEU A 949 36.93 50.29 82.12
CA LEU A 949 36.50 48.91 82.33
C LEU A 949 37.53 47.91 81.80
N GLU A 950 38.13 48.16 80.63
CA GLU A 950 39.21 47.33 80.09
C GLU A 950 40.42 47.30 81.04
N LYS A 951 40.84 48.45 81.56
CA LYS A 951 41.94 48.54 82.55
C LYS A 951 41.70 47.71 83.82
N ILE A 952 40.45 47.53 84.24
CA ILE A 952 40.09 46.87 85.50
C ILE A 952 39.69 45.40 85.31
N PHE A 953 38.92 45.12 84.25
CA PHE A 953 38.28 43.83 84.01
C PHE A 953 39.02 42.99 82.97
N ALA A 954 39.64 43.63 81.97
CA ALA A 954 40.34 42.96 80.88
C ALA A 954 41.87 42.95 81.04
N SER A 955 42.44 43.68 82.02
CA SER A 955 43.90 43.71 82.25
C SER A 955 44.44 42.38 82.79
N PRO A 956 45.36 41.69 82.08
CA PRO A 956 45.98 40.45 82.56
C PRO A 956 46.91 40.68 83.76
N ASP A 957 47.51 41.87 83.87
CA ASP A 957 48.51 42.22 84.89
C ASP A 957 47.96 42.20 86.33
N LEU A 958 46.64 42.26 86.45
CA LEU A 958 45.92 42.22 87.73
C LEU A 958 45.51 40.80 88.15
N ALA A 959 45.59 39.83 87.25
CA ALA A 959 45.19 38.46 87.50
C ALA A 959 46.02 37.84 88.65
N GLY A 960 45.35 37.22 89.62
CA GLY A 960 45.98 36.55 90.76
C GLY A 960 46.12 37.38 92.04
N SER A 961 45.74 38.67 92.04
CA SER A 961 45.65 39.45 93.29
C SER A 961 44.45 39.00 94.13
N PRO A 962 44.64 38.61 95.42
CA PRO A 962 43.52 38.23 96.29
C PRO A 962 42.54 39.39 96.56
N TRP A 963 43.00 40.63 96.34
CA TRP A 963 42.23 41.86 96.56
C TRP A 963 41.47 42.34 95.31
N LEU A 964 41.65 41.68 94.15
CA LEU A 964 41.09 42.14 92.88
C LEU A 964 39.56 42.17 92.88
N LYS A 965 38.92 41.18 93.51
CA LYS A 965 37.46 41.11 93.57
C LYS A 965 36.88 42.28 94.36
N GLU A 966 37.40 42.50 95.57
CA GLU A 966 36.98 43.59 96.46
C GLU A 966 37.27 44.96 95.82
N PHE A 967 38.39 45.11 95.13
CA PHE A 967 38.71 46.31 94.37
C PHE A 967 37.75 46.58 93.22
N ARG A 968 37.41 45.56 92.43
CA ARG A 968 36.45 45.68 91.32
C ARG A 968 35.07 46.11 91.82
N GLU A 969 34.65 45.61 92.96
CA GLU A 969 33.39 46.04 93.57
C GLU A 969 33.49 47.50 94.04
N HIS A 970 34.53 47.87 94.77
CA HIS A 970 34.68 49.23 95.29
C HIS A 970 34.93 50.30 94.23
N VAL A 971 35.66 50.01 93.15
CA VAL A 971 35.92 50.98 92.07
C VAL A 971 34.66 51.27 91.25
N LEU A 972 33.75 50.30 91.11
CA LEU A 972 32.46 50.51 90.45
C LEU A 972 31.45 51.30 91.31
N GLN A 973 31.69 51.40 92.62
CA GLN A 973 30.77 52.00 93.60
C GLN A 973 31.25 53.34 94.15
N ASP A 974 32.54 53.65 94.00
CA ASP A 974 33.14 54.85 94.54
C ASP A 974 33.61 55.77 93.42
N LYS A 975 32.87 56.86 93.22
CA LYS A 975 33.18 57.86 92.19
C LYS A 975 34.59 58.43 92.30
N ARG A 976 35.10 58.65 93.50
CA ARG A 976 36.44 59.22 93.70
C ARG A 976 37.51 58.21 93.34
N LEU A 977 37.29 56.94 93.68
CA LEU A 977 38.18 55.85 93.27
C LEU A 977 38.13 55.61 91.77
N TRP A 978 36.93 55.62 91.16
CA TRP A 978 36.73 55.52 89.72
C TRP A 978 37.44 56.65 88.97
N ASP A 979 37.22 57.90 89.37
CA ASP A 979 37.85 59.06 88.73
C ASP A 979 39.37 59.03 88.87
N ALA A 980 39.89 58.58 90.03
CA ALA A 980 41.32 58.43 90.24
C ALA A 980 41.92 57.33 89.34
N VAL A 981 41.23 56.19 89.16
CA VAL A 981 41.65 55.12 88.23
C VAL A 981 41.51 55.54 86.77
N LYS A 982 40.46 56.29 86.42
CA LYS A 982 40.29 56.88 85.09
C LYS A 982 41.47 57.77 84.73
N GLN A 983 41.96 58.57 85.69
CA GLN A 983 43.08 59.51 85.53
C GLN A 983 44.47 58.88 85.73
N SER A 984 44.56 57.62 86.19
CA SER A 984 45.86 56.98 86.46
C SER A 984 46.59 56.54 85.19
N LEU A 985 47.89 56.25 85.34
CA LEU A 985 48.70 55.63 84.30
C LEU A 985 48.03 54.35 83.75
N PRO A 986 48.34 53.94 82.49
CA PRO A 986 47.55 52.93 81.78
C PRO A 986 47.48 51.55 82.43
N SER A 987 48.49 51.13 83.21
CA SER A 987 48.46 49.83 83.91
C SER A 987 48.52 49.99 85.43
N LEU A 988 47.52 49.40 86.08
CA LEU A 988 47.48 49.23 87.53
C LEU A 988 48.32 48.01 87.92
N LYS A 989 49.11 48.13 88.99
CA LYS A 989 49.89 47.01 89.53
C LYS A 989 49.16 46.36 90.72
N PRO A 990 49.30 45.03 90.95
CA PRO A 990 48.58 44.33 92.01
C PRO A 990 48.73 44.91 93.43
N HIS A 991 49.91 45.41 93.79
CA HIS A 991 50.15 46.00 95.12
C HIS A 991 49.44 47.35 95.31
N LEU A 992 49.28 48.14 94.23
CA LEU A 992 48.58 49.42 94.30
C LEU A 992 47.11 49.22 94.67
N ILE A 993 46.48 48.16 94.18
CA ILE A 993 45.07 47.86 94.50
C ILE A 993 44.85 47.72 96.00
N ASN A 994 45.70 46.95 96.68
CA ASN A 994 45.61 46.78 98.13
C ASN A 994 45.77 48.12 98.86
N ASP A 995 46.68 48.97 98.40
CA ASP A 995 46.91 50.29 99.01
C ASP A 995 45.71 51.23 98.82
N LEU A 996 45.07 51.22 97.64
CA LEU A 996 43.86 52.01 97.37
C LEU A 996 42.69 51.55 98.24
N LEU A 997 42.57 50.23 98.48
CA LEU A 997 41.59 49.67 99.40
C LEU A 997 41.87 50.08 100.85
N ILE A 998 43.13 50.09 101.28
CA ILE A 998 43.51 50.58 102.62
C ILE A 998 43.14 52.05 102.77
N LEU A 999 43.43 52.88 101.77
CA LEU A 999 43.06 54.30 101.76
C LEU A 999 41.54 54.49 101.83
N LYS A 1000 40.80 53.69 101.06
CA LYS A 1000 39.33 53.70 101.06
C LYS A 1000 38.78 53.30 102.43
N LYS A 1001 39.25 52.18 102.96
CA LYS A 1001 38.83 51.68 104.28
C LYS A 1001 39.13 52.70 105.37
N PHE A 1002 40.31 53.33 105.34
CA PHE A 1002 40.64 54.39 106.27
C PHE A 1002 39.69 55.58 106.14
N HIS A 1003 39.40 56.02 104.91
CA HIS A 1003 38.46 57.10 104.66
C HIS A 1003 37.06 56.76 105.22
N ASP A 1004 36.52 55.62 104.82
CA ASP A 1004 35.14 55.22 105.12
C ASP A 1004 34.95 55.00 106.63
N GLU A 1005 35.92 54.36 107.31
CA GLU A 1005 35.89 54.20 108.77
C GLU A 1005 35.90 55.56 109.51
N ARG A 1006 36.60 56.55 108.95
CA ARG A 1006 36.73 57.88 109.58
C ARG A 1006 35.50 58.75 109.33
N ILE A 1007 34.93 58.70 108.14
CA ILE A 1007 33.63 59.29 107.85
C ILE A 1007 32.56 58.70 108.76
N LEU A 1008 32.53 57.36 108.91
CA LEU A 1008 31.58 56.68 109.79
C LEU A 1008 31.74 57.13 111.25
N ARG A 1009 32.97 57.19 111.77
CA ARG A 1009 33.22 57.68 113.14
C ARG A 1009 32.85 59.15 113.33
N ASN A 1010 32.92 59.99 112.29
CA ASN A 1010 32.47 61.38 112.39
C ASN A 1010 30.96 61.48 112.64
N SER A 1011 30.17 60.62 111.99
CA SER A 1011 28.72 60.59 112.19
C SER A 1011 28.31 60.37 113.66
N GLY A 1012 29.12 59.60 114.42
CA GLY A 1012 28.91 59.37 115.86
C GLY A 1012 29.44 60.47 116.78
N ASN A 1013 30.53 61.15 116.41
CA ASN A 1013 31.23 62.12 117.29
C ASN A 1013 30.90 63.59 117.00
N LYS A 1014 30.08 63.88 115.98
CA LYS A 1014 29.59 65.23 115.61
C LYS A 1014 30.70 66.26 115.32
N TYR A 1015 31.81 65.89 114.68
CA TYR A 1015 32.85 66.88 114.29
C TYR A 1015 32.44 67.79 113.12
N GLY A 1016 31.27 67.54 112.52
CA GLY A 1016 30.64 68.40 111.51
C GLY A 1016 31.01 68.04 110.07
N SER A 1017 30.28 68.60 109.12
CA SER A 1017 30.45 68.35 107.67
C SER A 1017 31.83 68.76 107.17
N GLU A 1018 32.42 69.83 107.71
CA GLU A 1018 33.73 70.29 107.27
C GLU A 1018 34.85 69.27 107.57
N TYR A 1019 34.70 68.46 108.61
CA TYR A 1019 35.65 67.37 108.88
C TYR A 1019 35.51 66.23 107.87
N SER A 1020 34.27 65.88 107.50
CA SER A 1020 34.02 64.93 106.40
C SER A 1020 34.55 65.47 105.07
N ASN A 1021 34.36 66.76 104.78
CA ASN A 1021 34.91 67.39 103.57
C ASN A 1021 36.45 67.33 103.54
N SER A 1022 37.10 67.55 104.68
CA SER A 1022 38.56 67.39 104.78
C SER A 1022 39.01 65.93 104.62
N LEU A 1023 38.24 64.96 105.11
CA LEU A 1023 38.49 63.54 104.87
C LEU A 1023 38.33 63.17 103.39
N ASP A 1024 37.25 63.64 102.75
CA ASP A 1024 37.01 63.46 101.31
C ASP A 1024 38.18 64.02 100.48
N ARG A 1025 38.60 65.27 100.77
CA ARG A 1025 39.74 65.91 100.09
C ARG A 1025 41.04 65.16 100.32
N PHE A 1026 41.29 64.71 101.56
CA PHE A 1026 42.47 63.92 101.86
C PHE A 1026 42.46 62.58 101.13
N TYR A 1027 41.32 61.89 101.10
CA TYR A 1027 41.19 60.61 100.39
C TYR A 1027 41.41 60.79 98.89
N GLU A 1028 40.77 61.77 98.28
CA GLU A 1028 40.94 62.07 96.86
C GLU A 1028 42.40 62.39 96.52
N GLU A 1029 43.05 63.23 97.32
CA GLU A 1029 44.45 63.58 97.08
C GLU A 1029 45.40 62.41 97.37
N ALA A 1030 45.12 61.60 98.39
CA ALA A 1030 45.89 60.40 98.69
C ALA A 1030 45.77 59.36 97.56
N LEU A 1031 44.59 59.17 96.97
CA LEU A 1031 44.43 58.34 95.78
C LEU A 1031 45.29 58.85 94.62
N LYS A 1032 45.25 60.15 94.33
CA LYS A 1032 46.07 60.77 93.27
C LYS A 1032 47.56 60.61 93.52
N ILE A 1033 48.02 60.87 94.75
CA ILE A 1033 49.43 60.73 95.12
C ILE A 1033 49.86 59.26 95.03
N ARG A 1034 49.05 58.31 95.51
CA ARG A 1034 49.40 56.87 95.46
C ARG A 1034 49.48 56.35 94.03
N LEU A 1035 48.56 56.80 93.18
CA LEU A 1035 48.52 56.47 91.76
C LEU A 1035 49.51 57.27 90.91
N SER A 1036 50.23 58.22 91.53
CA SER A 1036 51.27 58.96 90.84
C SER A 1036 52.50 58.09 90.58
N GLY A 1037 53.27 58.42 89.54
CA GLY A 1037 54.55 57.78 89.27
C GLY A 1037 55.69 58.24 90.18
N GLN A 1038 55.43 59.00 91.25
CA GLN A 1038 56.47 59.54 92.12
C GLN A 1038 57.16 58.42 92.93
N PRO A 1039 58.43 58.60 93.33
CA PRO A 1039 59.10 57.68 94.26
C PRO A 1039 58.30 57.49 95.55
N ILE A 1040 58.34 56.28 96.12
CA ILE A 1040 57.53 55.89 97.30
C ILE A 1040 57.75 56.83 98.49
N THR A 1041 59.00 57.26 98.72
CA THR A 1041 59.33 58.22 99.78
C THR A 1041 58.68 59.59 99.57
N ASP A 1042 58.57 60.03 98.32
CA ASP A 1042 58.00 61.32 97.97
C ASP A 1042 56.47 61.27 98.08
N GLN A 1043 55.86 60.15 97.67
CA GLN A 1043 54.44 59.91 97.89
C GLN A 1043 54.08 59.94 99.39
N ALA A 1044 54.88 59.26 100.22
CA ALA A 1044 54.66 59.22 101.66
C ALA A 1044 54.79 60.61 102.31
N ASN A 1045 55.80 61.39 101.90
CA ASN A 1045 55.99 62.76 102.37
C ASN A 1045 54.84 63.65 101.91
N ALA A 1046 54.45 63.59 100.64
CA ALA A 1046 53.36 64.40 100.08
C ALA A 1046 52.02 64.12 100.78
N MET A 1047 51.69 62.85 101.05
CA MET A 1047 50.49 62.50 101.82
C MET A 1047 50.55 63.03 103.26
N GLN A 1048 51.72 62.94 103.91
CA GLN A 1048 51.88 63.44 105.28
C GLN A 1048 51.77 64.97 105.34
N GLU A 1049 52.40 65.67 104.39
CA GLU A 1049 52.31 67.12 104.28
C GLU A 1049 50.89 67.57 104.00
N TYR A 1050 50.18 66.88 103.09
CA TYR A 1050 48.79 67.19 102.81
C TYR A 1050 47.90 66.93 104.02
N ALA A 1051 48.10 65.82 104.75
CA ALA A 1051 47.39 65.56 105.99
C ALA A 1051 47.68 66.63 107.07
N LYS A 1052 48.93 67.06 107.22
CA LYS A 1052 49.27 68.15 108.14
C LYS A 1052 48.55 69.43 107.72
N LYS A 1053 48.61 69.80 106.44
CA LYS A 1053 47.94 70.99 105.90
C LYS A 1053 46.44 70.95 106.15
N GLU A 1054 45.80 69.84 105.84
CA GLU A 1054 44.34 69.70 105.90
C GLU A 1054 43.82 69.65 107.36
N PHE A 1055 44.61 69.10 108.29
CA PHE A 1055 44.16 68.83 109.66
C PHE A 1055 44.89 69.62 110.78
N GLN A 1056 45.92 70.43 110.49
CA GLN A 1056 46.77 71.09 111.52
C GLN A 1056 46.04 72.10 112.40
N ALA A 1057 45.04 72.80 111.88
CA ALA A 1057 44.47 73.97 112.55
C ALA A 1057 43.60 73.65 113.79
N ARG A 1058 43.38 72.37 114.12
CA ARG A 1058 42.44 71.98 115.19
C ARG A 1058 43.17 71.24 116.32
N HIS A 1059 42.90 71.60 117.58
CA HIS A 1059 43.62 71.01 118.71
C HIS A 1059 43.22 69.55 119.01
N SER A 1060 42.01 69.12 118.62
CA SER A 1060 41.54 67.73 118.76
C SER A 1060 42.05 66.78 117.67
N THR A 1061 42.63 67.29 116.58
CA THR A 1061 43.11 66.49 115.43
C THR A 1061 44.55 66.00 115.57
N ARG A 1062 45.27 66.29 116.66
CA ARG A 1062 46.60 65.69 116.91
C ARG A 1062 46.53 64.15 116.94
N ARG A 1063 45.47 63.58 117.53
CA ARG A 1063 45.21 62.14 117.53
C ARG A 1063 44.85 61.60 116.15
N PHE A 1064 44.18 62.40 115.33
CA PHE A 1064 43.86 62.03 113.95
C PHE A 1064 45.09 62.05 113.05
N ILE A 1065 45.98 63.04 113.18
CA ILE A 1065 47.26 63.05 112.45
C ILE A 1065 48.10 61.81 112.84
N ALA A 1066 48.07 61.39 114.10
CA ALA A 1066 48.70 60.14 114.52
C ALA A 1066 48.06 58.92 113.83
N ASP A 1067 46.74 58.86 113.73
CA ASP A 1067 46.05 57.79 113.00
C ASP A 1067 46.36 57.79 111.48
N VAL A 1068 46.49 58.96 110.85
CA VAL A 1068 46.95 59.10 109.45
C VAL A 1068 48.39 58.61 109.34
N VAL A 1069 49.28 59.00 110.25
CA VAL A 1069 50.68 58.53 110.26
C VAL A 1069 50.74 57.00 110.45
N MET A 1070 49.89 56.42 111.29
CA MET A 1070 49.79 54.96 111.45
C MET A 1070 49.33 54.27 110.16
N MET A 1071 48.31 54.83 109.50
CA MET A 1071 47.88 54.32 108.19
C MET A 1071 48.99 54.45 107.14
N LEU A 1072 49.68 55.59 107.05
CA LEU A 1072 50.83 55.76 106.14
C LEU A 1072 51.96 54.79 106.49
N THR A 1073 52.18 54.48 107.77
CA THR A 1073 53.15 53.46 108.19
C THR A 1073 52.75 52.08 107.70
N SER A 1074 51.44 51.76 107.63
CA SER A 1074 50.98 50.50 107.02
C SER A 1074 51.16 50.44 105.50
N LEU A 1075 51.09 51.59 104.80
CA LEU A 1075 51.33 51.67 103.36
C LEU A 1075 52.82 51.63 102.98
N PHE A 1076 53.70 52.14 103.85
CA PHE A 1076 55.10 52.42 103.52
C PHE A 1076 56.15 51.78 104.43
N GLY A 1077 55.75 50.97 105.43
CA GLY A 1077 56.53 50.18 106.41
C GLY A 1077 57.86 50.73 106.94
N GLY A 1078 57.97 50.89 108.26
CA GLY A 1078 59.24 51.07 108.99
C GLY A 1078 59.98 52.41 108.82
N VAL A 1079 59.88 53.07 107.66
CA VAL A 1079 60.62 54.31 107.32
C VAL A 1079 60.30 55.48 108.27
N PHE A 1080 59.10 55.53 108.86
CA PHE A 1080 58.67 56.64 109.73
C PHE A 1080 59.19 56.58 111.18
N VAL A 1081 59.67 55.43 111.67
CA VAL A 1081 60.12 55.28 113.08
C VAL A 1081 61.50 55.89 113.32
N GLY A 1082 62.37 55.94 112.28
CA GLY A 1082 63.73 56.48 112.38
C GLY A 1082 63.84 58.01 112.35
N VAL A 1083 62.92 58.70 111.67
CA VAL A 1083 63.01 60.15 111.43
C VAL A 1083 62.58 60.97 112.65
N GLY A 1084 61.67 60.45 113.49
CA GLY A 1084 61.25 61.11 114.74
C GLY A 1084 62.32 61.12 115.84
N ARG A 1085 63.21 60.13 115.89
CA ARG A 1085 64.26 59.99 116.93
C ARG A 1085 65.43 60.96 116.77
N LYS A 1086 65.69 61.49 115.57
CA LYS A 1086 66.88 62.33 115.29
C LYS A 1086 66.66 63.83 115.51
N LEU A 1087 65.42 64.29 115.74
CA LEU A 1087 65.07 65.72 115.71
C LEU A 1087 64.61 66.33 117.06
N SER A 1088 64.63 65.63 118.19
CA SER A 1088 64.09 66.19 119.46
C SER A 1088 64.84 65.83 120.75
N GLY A 1089 66.18 65.89 120.77
CA GLY A 1089 66.99 65.62 121.97
C GLY A 1089 66.38 66.11 123.30
N LYS A 1090 65.94 65.14 124.13
CA LYS A 1090 65.26 65.15 125.45
C LYS A 1090 63.73 64.87 125.44
N THR A 1091 63.41 63.70 126.02
CA THR A 1091 62.12 63.13 126.49
C THR A 1091 60.82 63.95 126.42
N PHE A 1092 59.86 63.46 125.63
CA PHE A 1092 58.40 63.71 125.70
C PHE A 1092 57.76 62.52 126.47
N PHE A 1093 57.24 62.55 127.70
CA PHE A 1093 56.92 63.57 128.69
C PHE A 1093 56.97 62.89 130.09
N PHE A 1094 57.45 63.60 131.11
CA PHE A 1094 57.38 63.25 132.56
C PHE A 1094 55.94 63.47 133.08
N SER A 1095 55.43 62.91 134.19
CA SER A 1095 56.09 62.61 135.47
C SER A 1095 55.36 61.53 136.30
N THR A 1096 56.17 60.71 136.97
CA THR A 1096 55.98 60.07 138.30
C THR A 1096 54.64 60.27 139.03
N SER A 1097 53.77 59.28 138.93
CA SER A 1097 52.96 58.77 140.04
C SER A 1097 52.59 57.32 139.73
N GLU A 1098 52.74 56.45 140.72
CA GLU A 1098 52.50 55.00 140.65
C GLU A 1098 51.04 54.70 140.26
N THR A 1099 50.78 54.49 138.97
CA THR A 1099 49.69 53.67 138.39
C THR A 1099 49.88 53.64 136.87
N GLN A 1100 50.30 52.49 136.35
CA GLN A 1100 50.43 52.23 134.90
C GLN A 1100 49.04 52.21 134.24
N THR A 1101 48.94 52.77 133.03
CA THR A 1101 47.69 52.71 132.24
C THR A 1101 47.73 51.52 131.28
N THR A 1102 46.58 50.86 131.10
CA THR A 1102 46.40 49.56 130.41
C THR A 1102 46.93 49.46 128.98
N ARG A 1103 47.32 50.58 128.33
CA ARG A 1103 47.93 50.56 126.98
C ARG A 1103 49.45 50.65 126.97
N GLU A 1104 50.09 51.04 128.08
CA GLU A 1104 51.55 50.89 128.25
C GLU A 1104 51.94 49.45 128.63
N GLU A 1105 51.02 48.67 129.21
CA GLU A 1105 51.20 47.23 129.44
C GLU A 1105 51.09 46.42 128.13
N ASP A 1106 50.13 46.74 127.25
CA ASP A 1106 50.01 46.09 125.92
C ASP A 1106 51.19 46.40 124.98
N PHE A 1107 51.74 47.62 125.03
CA PHE A 1107 52.89 48.01 124.22
C PHE A 1107 54.21 47.42 124.73
N ASN A 1108 54.37 47.28 126.06
CA ASN A 1108 55.55 46.65 126.65
C ASN A 1108 55.50 45.11 126.59
N SER A 1109 54.33 44.48 126.49
CA SER A 1109 54.23 43.03 126.23
C SER A 1109 54.63 42.68 124.80
N LEU A 1110 54.26 43.52 123.81
CA LEU A 1110 54.68 43.38 122.41
C LEU A 1110 56.20 43.56 122.18
N LEU A 1111 56.89 44.27 123.09
CA LEU A 1111 58.35 44.48 123.04
C LEU A 1111 59.16 43.41 123.81
N LYS A 1112 58.54 42.70 124.77
CA LYS A 1112 59.23 41.64 125.54
C LYS A 1112 59.25 40.27 124.85
N ASP A 1113 58.39 40.01 123.87
CA ASP A 1113 58.39 38.78 123.06
C ASP A 1113 59.39 38.82 121.88
N GLN A 1114 60.17 39.89 121.71
CA GLN A 1114 61.12 40.05 120.58
C GLN A 1114 62.62 40.12 120.98
N GLU A 1115 62.97 39.93 122.26
CA GLU A 1115 64.39 40.00 122.72
C GLU A 1115 65.10 38.64 122.94
N GLU A 1116 64.55 37.53 122.46
CA GLU A 1116 65.34 36.30 122.29
C GLU A 1116 65.56 35.97 120.81
N ILE A 1117 66.85 35.86 120.45
CA ILE A 1117 67.47 35.42 119.17
C ILE A 1117 67.93 36.57 118.25
N ASN A 1118 69.09 37.13 118.60
CA ASN A 1118 70.04 37.77 117.69
C ASN A 1118 70.88 36.71 116.95
N GLY A 1119 71.22 36.98 115.68
CA GLY A 1119 72.27 36.27 114.94
C GLY A 1119 72.43 36.67 113.47
N ASP A 1120 73.27 37.68 113.22
CA ASP A 1120 74.15 37.99 112.07
C ASP A 1120 73.67 37.92 110.59
N ASN A 1121 73.51 39.13 109.99
CA ASN A 1121 73.78 39.70 108.63
C ASN A 1121 73.79 38.81 107.35
N PRO A 1122 73.42 39.27 106.11
CA PRO A 1122 73.28 40.66 105.60
C PRO A 1122 72.07 40.93 104.61
N ASP A 1123 72.01 42.14 104.02
CA ASP A 1123 71.20 42.65 102.86
C ASP A 1123 69.81 43.33 103.09
N GLU A 1124 69.77 44.67 102.93
CA GLU A 1124 68.56 45.52 102.97
C GLU A 1124 67.71 45.52 101.67
N GLU A 1125 67.64 44.41 100.93
CA GLU A 1125 66.61 44.24 99.88
C GLU A 1125 65.32 43.58 100.42
N SER A 1126 65.19 43.43 101.75
CA SER A 1126 64.26 42.48 102.38
C SER A 1126 63.35 43.04 103.50
N LEU A 1127 63.20 44.36 103.64
CA LEU A 1127 62.44 45.00 104.75
C LEU A 1127 60.90 44.86 104.68
N PHE A 1128 60.35 44.03 103.78
CA PHE A 1128 58.91 43.86 103.60
C PHE A 1128 58.46 42.42 103.32
N LYS A 1129 58.69 41.47 104.25
CA LYS A 1129 57.95 40.19 104.24
C LYS A 1129 57.65 39.61 105.63
N LYS A 1130 56.46 39.96 106.16
CA LYS A 1130 55.43 39.13 106.84
C LYS A 1130 54.69 39.88 107.95
N PRO A 1131 53.37 39.70 108.09
CA PRO A 1131 52.69 39.75 109.38
C PRO A 1131 52.09 38.38 109.78
N PHE A 1132 52.27 38.06 111.06
CA PHE A 1132 51.36 37.37 111.99
C PHE A 1132 50.67 36.06 111.59
N SER A 1133 51.11 34.95 112.20
CA SER A 1133 50.24 33.88 112.68
C SER A 1133 50.84 33.26 113.94
N GLY A 1134 50.22 33.54 115.08
CA GLY A 1134 50.22 32.70 116.25
C GLY A 1134 49.02 33.07 117.13
N GLY A 1135 48.25 32.14 117.68
CA GLY A 1135 48.56 30.71 117.75
C GLY A 1135 49.93 30.47 118.37
#